data_AF-A0ABD2BFR9-F1
#
_entry.id   AF-A0ABD2BFR9-F1
#
_cell.length_a   1.000
_cell.length_b   1.000
_cell.length_c   1.000
_cell.angle_alpha   90.00
_cell.angle_beta   90.00
_cell.angle_gamma   90.00
#
_symmetry.space_group_name_H-M   'P 1'
#
loop_
_entity.id
_entity.type
_entity.pdbx_description
1 polymer ?
#
loop_
_entity_poly.entity_id
_entity_poly.type
_entity_poly.pdbx_seq_one_letter_code
_entity_poly.pdbx_strand_id
1 'polypeptide(L)'
;MSITKIIVPVQMDILRMLIQLKLKIILVALMFYMDTALAGSCSAAKLCCQGRDSGCVIQKESPNAIIESPRDKPCYCDHACLKLADCCDDFKETCGVVDCIVSEWSEWSACNTRCGSGTQKRSRSVQISEKNGGKHCPRLDQIRSCRSFQSCHSGILRPLLHDRSVTLLSFLPDDYNDTEVGIGNEIPRMSQRCVAFTIVRASRACKRISSFLVEGTRICVERHEDDEEDEDEDEESEEGKGGGGDGDGGGGGGGGSSSSSSSRRDGRRGNLLVGIGRWKLSTSVDGGSAARTAMNSSCHGKWIGDSRLLIDCDDPSCGETTTTRLRVSRRLRRSLETRDDLNEDYDDMEDDFRRTKPVRERFRRWRRSRRRKRSRRRRNNSGILYLFDRPAEPVYVPKGDKRVAFDIPPDYLPDQYRPAAVDIFNRFGETTDSKISVKQISLPDLSIPMQLGRRDPFSLFIPAHRKVAARLIDIFMGMRTYEDFLSVAVYCRDRMNPNMFIYALSVAILHRPDTKNLPIPPLHEVFPDKYIDGGIFSRAREEANISSAGQRIPIEIPRDYTASDLDEEHRVAYWREDIGVNLHHWHWHLVYPFEADVRIVNKDRRGELFYYMHQQIQARYNCERLCNRLGRVTRLINWREPIPEGYFPKLDSLTASRTWPARPSGAVLHDINRQADQLDFDIQDLERWRDRIYEAIHTGSITNIKGERVPLTEKSGIDVLGNIMESSILTPNLNLYGDLHNLGHVLISYVHDPDNRYLETFSVMGEPATAMRDPIFYRFHAFCDDIFQEHKNTLPEYSVQQLDFPGVEIADIRVTTANQPPNNLYTFWNKSDIDLSRGLDFTPRGPVLVRFTHLNHTDFTYIVVANNRNNSPKRGTVRIFMAPRVDERGLPFTFRQQKNLMMEMDKFSVMLNPGQNTIQRSSTESSLTIPFERTFRNVDENRPISGDSLEQFNFCGCGWPQHLLIPKGSKAGFPMDLFIMISDYTGDAVEQEESSGCKDAASFCGLRDRKYPDARPMGYPFDRRPRAGVDNLTQFLTGNMAVTTITINFTDSVVPRTRSGSMSNTLNFA
;
A
#
# COMPACT_ATOMS: atom_id res chain seq x y z
N MET A 1 -91.29 34.33 -43.38
CA MET A 1 -91.13 35.49 -42.49
C MET A 1 -91.01 34.99 -41.05
N SER A 2 -89.97 35.41 -40.34
CA SER A 2 -89.84 35.64 -38.88
C SER A 2 -90.21 34.58 -37.82
N ILE A 3 -89.40 34.62 -36.74
CA ILE A 3 -89.64 34.14 -35.35
C ILE A 3 -89.52 32.61 -35.20
N THR A 4 -88.48 32.05 -34.57
CA THR A 4 -87.53 32.59 -33.55
C THR A 4 -88.16 32.91 -32.18
N LYS A 5 -89.12 32.10 -31.72
CA LYS A 5 -89.56 31.99 -30.31
C LYS A 5 -90.06 30.56 -30.08
N ILE A 6 -89.44 29.84 -29.12
CA ILE A 6 -89.93 28.68 -28.31
C ILE A 6 -88.74 27.82 -27.83
N ILE A 7 -87.63 27.71 -28.56
CA ILE A 7 -86.45 26.92 -28.15
C ILE A 7 -85.47 27.75 -27.26
N VAL A 8 -85.99 28.39 -26.20
CA VAL A 8 -85.18 29.16 -25.24
C VAL A 8 -85.53 28.87 -23.77
N PRO A 9 -86.81 28.72 -23.35
CA PRO A 9 -87.13 28.51 -21.93
C PRO A 9 -86.63 27.16 -21.40
N VAL A 10 -86.90 26.08 -22.15
CA VAL A 10 -86.65 24.69 -21.70
C VAL A 10 -85.16 24.40 -21.45
N GLN A 11 -84.27 25.00 -22.24
CA GLN A 11 -82.83 24.76 -22.14
C GLN A 11 -82.18 25.56 -20.99
N MET A 12 -82.77 26.70 -20.59
CA MET A 12 -82.32 27.48 -19.43
C MET A 12 -82.70 26.85 -18.09
N ASP A 13 -83.90 26.25 -17.98
CA ASP A 13 -84.35 25.65 -16.71
C ASP A 13 -83.66 24.30 -16.43
N ILE A 14 -83.39 23.48 -17.45
CA ILE A 14 -82.57 22.27 -17.29
C ILE A 14 -81.14 22.63 -16.86
N LEU A 15 -80.55 23.69 -17.46
CA LEU A 15 -79.22 24.16 -17.07
C LEU A 15 -79.22 24.69 -15.63
N ARG A 16 -80.26 25.42 -15.21
CA ARG A 16 -80.43 25.88 -13.81
C ARG A 16 -80.58 24.72 -12.83
N MET A 17 -81.38 23.69 -13.15
CA MET A 17 -81.47 22.48 -12.31
C MET A 17 -80.13 21.76 -12.20
N LEU A 18 -79.39 21.58 -13.29
CA LEU A 18 -78.09 20.92 -13.28
C LEU A 18 -77.03 21.73 -12.51
N ILE A 19 -77.04 23.06 -12.59
CA ILE A 19 -76.16 23.93 -11.80
C ILE A 19 -76.53 23.87 -10.31
N GLN A 20 -77.83 23.92 -9.95
CA GLN A 20 -78.29 23.77 -8.57
C GLN A 20 -77.95 22.40 -7.98
N LEU A 21 -78.09 21.32 -8.76
CA LEU A 21 -77.72 19.97 -8.35
C LEU A 21 -76.20 19.84 -8.16
N LYS A 22 -75.38 20.37 -9.09
CA LYS A 22 -73.92 20.42 -8.94
C LYS A 22 -73.50 21.26 -7.74
N LEU A 23 -74.10 22.43 -7.49
CA LEU A 23 -73.80 23.24 -6.31
C LEU A 23 -74.11 22.48 -5.02
N LYS A 24 -75.26 21.78 -4.93
CA LYS A 24 -75.62 20.97 -3.76
C LYS A 24 -74.67 19.79 -3.56
N ILE A 25 -74.28 19.09 -4.63
CA ILE A 25 -73.29 18.00 -4.55
C ILE A 25 -71.92 18.54 -4.10
N ILE A 26 -71.49 19.70 -4.62
CA ILE A 26 -70.23 20.35 -4.21
C ILE A 26 -70.30 20.84 -2.75
N LEU A 27 -71.43 21.36 -2.28
CA LEU A 27 -71.62 21.76 -0.88
C LEU A 27 -71.63 20.55 0.07
N VAL A 28 -72.28 19.44 -0.30
CA VAL A 28 -72.25 18.20 0.49
C VAL A 28 -70.83 17.61 0.49
N ALA A 29 -70.14 17.60 -0.66
CA ALA A 29 -68.74 17.17 -0.74
C ALA A 29 -67.81 18.06 0.11
N LEU A 30 -67.99 19.38 0.10
CA LEU A 30 -67.24 20.31 0.95
C LEU A 30 -67.53 20.15 2.44
N MET A 31 -68.78 19.86 2.84
CA MET A 31 -69.09 19.54 4.24
C MET A 31 -68.38 18.24 4.68
N PHE A 32 -68.39 17.20 3.84
CA PHE A 32 -67.62 15.97 4.12
C PHE A 32 -66.10 16.20 4.11
N TYR A 33 -65.58 17.10 3.28
CA TYR A 33 -64.14 17.41 3.23
C TYR A 33 -63.67 18.24 4.43
N MET A 34 -64.54 19.10 4.99
CA MET A 34 -64.19 19.92 6.16
C MET A 34 -64.21 19.13 7.48
N ASP A 35 -65.11 18.16 7.65
CA ASP A 35 -65.12 17.28 8.83
C ASP A 35 -64.00 16.21 8.82
N THR A 36 -63.44 15.88 7.65
CA THR A 36 -62.36 14.88 7.52
C THR A 36 -60.95 15.46 7.52
N ALA A 37 -60.79 16.78 7.44
CA ALA A 37 -59.48 17.46 7.44
C ALA A 37 -58.93 17.82 8.85
N LEU A 38 -59.66 17.53 9.93
CA LEU A 38 -59.33 17.97 11.29
C LEU A 38 -59.08 16.85 12.31
N ALA A 39 -59.21 15.58 11.93
CA ALA A 39 -58.77 14.46 12.76
C ALA A 39 -57.32 14.07 12.41
N GLY A 40 -56.35 14.49 13.22
CA GLY A 40 -54.96 14.05 13.06
C GLY A 40 -53.85 15.12 13.01
N SER A 41 -54.09 16.33 13.51
CA SER A 41 -53.11 17.43 13.56
C SER A 41 -52.86 17.95 14.98
N CYS A 42 -51.69 18.55 15.22
CA CYS A 42 -51.36 19.18 16.50
C CYS A 42 -52.32 20.33 16.83
N SER A 43 -52.77 21.06 15.80
CA SER A 43 -53.71 22.19 15.92
C SER A 43 -55.08 21.74 16.43
N ALA A 44 -55.62 20.66 15.88
CA ALA A 44 -56.90 20.11 16.31
C ALA A 44 -56.83 19.52 17.73
N ALA A 45 -55.74 18.83 18.07
CA ALA A 45 -55.52 18.26 19.40
C ALA A 45 -55.09 19.30 20.46
N LYS A 46 -54.65 20.50 20.04
CA LYS A 46 -54.07 21.55 20.90
C LYS A 46 -52.87 21.07 21.72
N LEU A 47 -52.02 20.23 21.12
CA LEU A 47 -50.84 19.65 21.77
C LEU A 47 -49.55 20.32 21.27
N CYS A 48 -48.72 20.78 22.21
CA CYS A 48 -47.36 21.27 21.99
C CYS A 48 -46.52 21.00 23.26
N CYS A 49 -45.90 19.82 23.35
CA CYS A 49 -45.17 19.40 24.56
C CYS A 49 -43.68 19.78 24.53
N GLN A 50 -43.15 20.20 25.68
CA GLN A 50 -41.74 20.52 25.81
C GLN A 50 -40.89 19.27 26.06
N GLY A 51 -39.86 19.05 25.25
CA GLY A 51 -38.99 17.87 25.34
C GLY A 51 -39.52 16.70 24.51
N ARG A 52 -39.27 15.47 24.98
CA ARG A 52 -39.85 14.24 24.41
C ARG A 52 -40.93 13.73 25.36
N ASP A 53 -42.15 13.56 24.88
CA ASP A 53 -43.29 13.15 25.70
C ASP A 53 -44.16 12.13 24.96
N SER A 54 -44.18 10.89 25.46
CA SER A 54 -44.97 9.80 24.88
C SER A 54 -46.49 9.99 25.00
N GLY A 55 -46.96 10.95 25.82
CA GLY A 55 -48.36 11.38 25.84
C GLY A 55 -48.73 12.37 24.74
N CYS A 56 -47.75 12.97 24.06
CA CYS A 56 -47.97 14.00 23.04
C CYS A 56 -48.05 13.42 21.62
N VAL A 57 -48.75 12.29 21.48
CA VAL A 57 -48.90 11.54 20.23
C VAL A 57 -50.27 11.74 19.61
N ILE A 58 -50.31 11.88 18.29
CA ILE A 58 -51.52 11.88 17.47
C ILE A 58 -51.62 10.54 16.76
N GLN A 59 -52.63 9.76 17.12
CA GLN A 59 -53.01 8.53 16.42
C GLN A 59 -54.07 8.87 15.38
N LYS A 60 -53.77 8.64 14.10
CA LYS A 60 -54.70 8.95 12.99
C LYS A 60 -55.77 7.86 12.79
N GLU A 61 -55.55 6.64 13.30
CA GLU A 61 -56.50 5.52 13.26
C GLU A 61 -56.55 4.72 14.57
N SER A 62 -57.55 3.82 14.69
CA SER A 62 -57.73 2.97 15.87
C SER A 62 -56.61 1.91 16.00
N PRO A 63 -56.31 1.41 17.22
CA PRO A 63 -55.18 0.49 17.46
C PRO A 63 -55.17 -0.85 16.70
N ASN A 64 -56.25 -1.19 15.99
CA ASN A 64 -56.44 -2.46 15.29
C ASN A 64 -56.57 -2.32 13.75
N ALA A 65 -56.29 -1.14 13.18
CA ALA A 65 -56.29 -0.95 11.73
C ALA A 65 -55.01 -1.49 11.08
N ILE A 66 -55.11 -1.98 9.84
CA ILE A 66 -53.96 -2.44 9.04
C ILE A 66 -53.36 -1.21 8.35
N ILE A 67 -52.10 -0.91 8.66
CA ILE A 67 -51.39 0.26 8.10
C ILE A 67 -51.08 0.01 6.62
N GLU A 68 -51.88 0.60 5.72
CA GLU A 68 -51.71 0.47 4.27
C GLU A 68 -50.82 1.57 3.65
N SER A 69 -50.63 2.73 4.32
CA SER A 69 -49.74 3.81 3.85
C SER A 69 -48.77 4.32 4.93
N PRO A 70 -47.57 4.82 4.55
CA PRO A 70 -46.65 5.48 5.49
C PRO A 70 -47.22 6.70 6.22
N ARG A 71 -48.34 7.27 5.73
CA ARG A 71 -48.99 8.47 6.32
C ARG A 71 -49.90 8.18 7.52
N ASP A 72 -50.23 6.91 7.75
CA ASP A 72 -51.19 6.47 8.78
C ASP A 72 -50.48 6.16 10.11
N LYS A 73 -49.14 6.30 10.13
CA LYS A 73 -48.32 6.15 11.34
C LYS A 73 -48.62 7.25 12.37
N PRO A 74 -48.54 6.94 13.67
CA PRO A 74 -48.67 7.96 14.70
C PRO A 74 -47.54 9.00 14.59
N CYS A 75 -47.90 10.27 14.79
CA CYS A 75 -46.97 11.40 14.75
C CYS A 75 -46.98 12.15 16.09
N TYR A 76 -45.91 12.88 16.39
CA TYR A 76 -45.74 13.55 17.69
C TYR A 76 -45.83 15.07 17.57
N CYS A 77 -46.35 15.68 18.64
CA CYS A 77 -46.47 17.12 18.82
C CYS A 77 -45.57 17.62 19.97
N ASP A 78 -44.35 17.08 20.06
CA ASP A 78 -43.34 17.43 21.07
C ASP A 78 -42.07 18.04 20.44
N HIS A 79 -41.26 18.74 21.23
CA HIS A 79 -40.04 19.38 20.73
C HIS A 79 -38.95 18.40 20.24
N ALA A 80 -39.01 17.12 20.64
CA ALA A 80 -38.05 16.11 20.22
C ALA A 80 -38.35 15.55 18.83
N CYS A 81 -39.59 15.65 18.36
CA CYS A 81 -39.98 15.10 17.06
C CYS A 81 -39.15 15.64 15.88
N LEU A 82 -38.70 16.90 15.97
CA LEU A 82 -37.86 17.52 14.94
C LEU A 82 -36.45 16.89 14.84
N LYS A 83 -36.00 16.22 15.91
CA LYS A 83 -34.73 15.48 15.94
C LYS A 83 -34.91 14.00 15.58
N LEU A 84 -36.11 13.44 15.76
CA LEU A 84 -36.46 12.04 15.47
C LEU A 84 -37.15 11.84 14.10
N ALA A 85 -37.55 12.95 13.45
CA ALA A 85 -38.26 13.00 12.17
C ALA A 85 -39.65 12.33 12.17
N ASP A 86 -40.34 12.35 13.31
CA ASP A 86 -41.68 11.78 13.55
C ASP A 86 -42.75 12.83 13.93
N CYS A 87 -42.49 14.12 13.61
CA CYS A 87 -43.47 15.19 13.83
C CYS A 87 -44.75 15.03 13.00
N CYS A 88 -45.86 15.53 13.52
CA CYS A 88 -47.03 15.81 12.68
C CYS A 88 -46.77 16.97 11.71
N ASP A 89 -47.42 16.92 10.54
CA ASP A 89 -47.15 17.82 9.41
C ASP A 89 -47.32 19.31 9.76
N ASP A 90 -48.25 19.64 10.66
CA ASP A 90 -48.57 21.01 11.08
C ASP A 90 -47.75 21.52 12.28
N PHE A 91 -46.93 20.67 12.91
CA PHE A 91 -46.25 20.97 14.17
C PHE A 91 -45.45 22.30 14.15
N LYS A 92 -44.77 22.59 13.04
CA LYS A 92 -43.93 23.80 12.90
C LYS A 92 -44.73 25.10 12.97
N GLU A 93 -45.88 25.13 12.31
CA GLU A 93 -46.76 26.30 12.25
C GLU A 93 -47.58 26.42 13.53
N THR A 94 -48.20 25.32 13.96
CA THR A 94 -49.06 25.25 15.15
C THR A 94 -48.31 25.56 16.44
N CYS A 95 -47.15 24.92 16.66
CA CYS A 95 -46.38 25.11 17.89
C CYS A 95 -45.38 26.27 17.81
N GLY A 96 -45.41 27.08 16.74
CA GLY A 96 -44.57 28.28 16.61
C GLY A 96 -43.07 27.96 16.74
N VAL A 97 -42.58 27.02 15.94
CA VAL A 97 -41.17 26.63 15.94
C VAL A 97 -40.32 27.77 15.40
N VAL A 98 -39.33 28.21 16.17
CA VAL A 98 -38.41 29.28 15.79
C VAL A 98 -36.98 28.73 15.83
N ASP A 99 -36.36 28.59 14.66
CA ASP A 99 -34.92 28.30 14.55
C ASP A 99 -34.11 29.50 15.07
N CYS A 100 -32.95 29.26 15.69
CA CYS A 100 -32.09 30.35 16.13
C CYS A 100 -31.54 31.15 14.94
N ILE A 101 -31.78 32.46 14.95
CA ILE A 101 -31.19 33.41 14.01
C ILE A 101 -30.10 34.20 14.73
N VAL A 102 -28.90 34.21 14.16
CA VAL A 102 -27.73 34.92 14.66
C VAL A 102 -27.42 36.13 13.78
N SER A 103 -26.80 37.15 14.35
CA SER A 103 -26.32 38.31 13.59
C SER A 103 -25.23 37.92 12.61
N GLU A 104 -24.95 38.84 11.70
CA GLU A 104 -23.66 38.87 11.02
C GLU A 104 -22.49 38.88 12.02
N TRP A 105 -21.35 38.40 11.56
CA TRP A 105 -20.12 38.40 12.34
C TRP A 105 -19.61 39.82 12.57
N SER A 106 -19.09 40.06 13.78
CA SER A 106 -18.29 41.25 14.05
C SER A 106 -17.05 41.28 13.14
N GLU A 107 -16.49 42.47 12.98
CA GLU A 107 -15.13 42.60 12.50
C GLU A 107 -14.16 41.77 13.35
N TRP A 108 -13.06 41.34 12.71
CA TRP A 108 -12.00 40.62 13.41
C TRP A 108 -11.24 41.55 14.35
N SER A 109 -10.99 41.09 15.57
CA SER A 109 -10.11 41.77 16.52
C SER A 109 -8.74 42.04 15.90
N ALA A 110 -8.00 43.01 16.46
CA ALA A 110 -6.55 43.08 16.20
C ALA A 110 -5.90 41.71 16.50
N CYS A 111 -4.81 41.40 15.77
CA CYS A 111 -4.01 40.20 16.04
C CYS A 111 -3.44 40.29 17.46
N ASN A 112 -3.60 39.24 18.27
CA ASN A 112 -3.22 39.29 19.70
C ASN A 112 -1.70 39.41 19.94
N THR A 113 -0.87 39.19 18.92
CA THR A 113 0.57 39.46 18.92
C THR A 113 0.90 40.68 18.05
N ARG A 114 1.95 41.42 18.41
CA ARG A 114 2.44 42.59 17.63
C ARG A 114 3.51 42.23 16.60
N CYS A 115 4.11 41.05 16.72
CA CYS A 115 5.09 40.50 15.80
C CYS A 115 4.97 38.97 15.77
N GLY A 116 5.05 38.36 14.59
CA GLY A 116 4.97 36.90 14.41
C GLY A 116 3.55 36.34 14.38
N SER A 117 3.43 35.02 14.57
CA SER A 117 2.13 34.32 14.60
C SER A 117 1.31 34.71 15.84
N GLY A 118 0.01 34.86 15.66
CA GLY A 118 -0.97 35.14 16.71
C GLY A 118 -2.35 34.61 16.33
N THR A 119 -3.38 35.07 17.04
CA THR A 119 -4.79 34.79 16.73
C THR A 119 -5.62 36.07 16.74
N GLN A 120 -6.62 36.11 15.85
CA GLN A 120 -7.73 37.07 15.89
C GLN A 120 -9.00 36.34 16.33
N LYS A 121 -9.89 37.07 16.99
CA LYS A 121 -11.23 36.59 17.35
C LYS A 121 -12.30 37.48 16.72
N ARG A 122 -13.44 36.91 16.39
CA ARG A 122 -14.68 37.64 16.10
C ARG A 122 -15.85 36.91 16.72
N SER A 123 -16.90 37.65 17.04
CA SER A 123 -18.11 37.12 17.65
C SER A 123 -19.36 37.57 16.89
N ARG A 124 -20.48 36.91 17.13
CA ARG A 124 -21.82 37.32 16.67
C ARG A 124 -22.83 37.09 17.78
N SER A 125 -23.89 37.88 17.80
CA SER A 125 -24.95 37.75 18.79
C SER A 125 -26.08 36.88 18.27
N VAL A 126 -26.88 36.32 19.18
CA VAL A 126 -28.17 35.73 18.84
C VAL A 126 -29.17 36.88 18.66
N GLN A 127 -29.76 36.98 17.48
CA GLN A 127 -30.83 37.96 17.21
C GLN A 127 -32.19 37.41 17.61
N ILE A 128 -32.43 36.12 17.36
CA ILE A 128 -33.62 35.39 17.78
C ILE A 128 -33.16 34.05 18.34
N SER A 129 -33.36 33.83 19.64
CA SER A 129 -33.08 32.54 20.28
C SER A 129 -34.08 31.48 19.83
N GLU A 130 -33.63 30.23 19.75
CA GLU A 130 -34.49 29.11 19.39
C GLU A 130 -35.67 28.95 20.36
N LYS A 131 -36.83 28.58 19.81
CA LYS A 131 -38.03 28.24 20.59
C LYS A 131 -38.70 26.99 20.03
N ASN A 132 -39.39 26.30 20.93
CA ASN A 132 -40.31 25.20 20.63
C ASN A 132 -39.72 24.04 19.80
N GLY A 133 -38.43 23.73 20.02
CA GLY A 133 -37.73 22.65 19.32
C GLY A 133 -36.95 23.09 18.07
N GLY A 134 -36.95 24.39 17.74
CA GLY A 134 -36.15 24.93 16.63
C GLY A 134 -34.65 24.71 16.78
N LYS A 135 -33.91 24.84 15.67
CA LYS A 135 -32.46 24.58 15.62
C LYS A 135 -31.69 25.48 16.58
N HIS A 136 -30.85 24.84 17.42
CA HIS A 136 -29.93 25.53 18.32
C HIS A 136 -28.99 26.48 17.58
N CYS A 137 -28.62 27.57 18.26
CA CYS A 137 -27.71 28.55 17.69
C CYS A 137 -26.36 27.94 17.25
N PRO A 138 -25.85 28.26 16.05
CA PRO A 138 -24.50 27.89 15.65
C PRO A 138 -23.47 28.63 16.51
N ARG A 139 -22.20 28.18 16.50
CA ARG A 139 -21.12 28.80 17.29
C ARG A 139 -21.10 30.32 17.10
N LEU A 140 -21.06 31.04 18.22
CA LEU A 140 -21.13 32.50 18.31
C LEU A 140 -19.76 33.17 18.28
N ASP A 141 -18.68 32.40 18.47
CA ASP A 141 -17.28 32.88 18.42
C ASP A 141 -16.48 32.11 17.36
N GLN A 142 -15.59 32.82 16.68
CA GLN A 142 -14.60 32.27 15.77
C GLN A 142 -13.20 32.78 16.14
N ILE A 143 -12.21 31.89 16.03
CA ILE A 143 -10.79 32.20 16.24
C ILE A 143 -10.05 31.78 14.96
N ARG A 144 -9.21 32.66 14.42
CA ARG A 144 -8.31 32.34 13.29
C ARG A 144 -6.87 32.70 13.63
N SER A 145 -5.92 32.00 13.02
CA SER A 145 -4.52 32.39 13.03
C SER A 145 -4.31 33.69 12.25
N CYS A 146 -3.41 34.54 12.73
CA CYS A 146 -2.96 35.75 12.06
C CYS A 146 -1.44 35.86 12.14
N ARG A 147 -0.85 36.71 11.30
CA ARG A 147 0.54 37.15 11.44
C ARG A 147 0.55 38.68 11.52
N SER A 148 1.18 39.22 12.56
CA SER A 148 1.26 40.66 12.78
C SER A 148 2.67 41.16 12.52
N PHE A 149 2.78 42.35 11.93
CA PHE A 149 4.05 42.97 11.56
C PHE A 149 4.19 44.42 12.09
N GLN A 150 3.18 44.93 12.82
CA GLN A 150 3.06 46.36 13.16
C GLN A 150 4.19 46.93 14.03
N SER A 151 4.96 46.09 14.73
CA SER A 151 6.16 46.55 15.44
C SER A 151 7.30 45.54 15.41
N CYS A 152 7.52 44.88 14.25
CA CYS A 152 8.65 43.96 14.08
C CYS A 152 10.01 44.66 13.79
N HIS A 153 10.12 45.99 13.86
CA HIS A 153 11.41 46.68 13.67
C HIS A 153 11.59 47.93 14.53
N SER A 154 12.38 47.78 15.59
CA SER A 154 13.40 48.76 15.97
C SER A 154 14.76 48.13 15.65
N GLY A 155 15.31 48.35 14.44
CA GLY A 155 16.57 47.71 14.03
C GLY A 155 16.78 47.40 12.54
N ILE A 156 16.11 48.11 11.64
CA ILE A 156 16.55 48.48 10.27
C ILE A 156 17.28 47.43 9.39
N LEU A 157 16.56 46.99 8.35
CA LEU A 157 17.01 46.49 7.02
C LEU A 157 17.75 45.14 6.89
N ARG A 158 17.01 44.13 6.42
CA ARG A 158 17.32 43.35 5.20
C ARG A 158 16.01 42.95 4.48
N PRO A 159 15.98 42.82 3.13
CA PRO A 159 14.74 42.55 2.40
C PRO A 159 14.24 41.11 2.54
N LEU A 160 12.94 40.95 2.27
CA LEU A 160 12.24 39.68 2.15
C LEU A 160 12.88 38.76 1.09
N LEU A 161 13.10 37.50 1.47
CA LEU A 161 12.81 36.38 0.59
C LEU A 161 12.11 35.30 1.43
N HIS A 162 10.86 35.02 1.07
CA HIS A 162 10.14 33.86 1.61
C HIS A 162 10.73 32.59 1.00
N ASP A 163 10.77 31.53 1.79
CA ASP A 163 11.28 30.23 1.40
C ASP A 163 10.34 29.60 0.34
N ARG A 164 10.66 29.90 -0.92
CA ARG A 164 10.14 29.24 -2.11
C ARG A 164 11.23 28.27 -2.58
N SER A 165 11.04 26.98 -2.35
CA SER A 165 11.74 25.95 -3.13
C SER A 165 11.14 25.92 -4.55
N VAL A 166 11.43 26.94 -5.35
CA VAL A 166 11.18 26.92 -6.79
C VAL A 166 12.32 26.16 -7.44
N THR A 167 11.99 25.01 -7.99
CA THR A 167 12.87 24.24 -8.88
C THR A 167 13.22 25.08 -10.11
N LEU A 168 14.46 24.95 -10.60
CA LEU A 168 15.09 25.87 -11.55
C LEU A 168 14.58 25.69 -13.00
N LEU A 169 13.31 25.98 -13.25
CA LEU A 169 12.64 25.73 -14.55
C LEU A 169 11.53 26.74 -14.92
N SER A 170 11.51 27.94 -14.34
CA SER A 170 10.43 28.94 -14.54
C SER A 170 10.91 30.37 -14.82
N PHE A 171 12.07 30.52 -15.49
CA PHE A 171 12.61 31.81 -15.95
C PHE A 171 12.63 31.95 -17.48
N LEU A 172 11.56 31.50 -18.15
CA LEU A 172 11.22 31.92 -19.50
C LEU A 172 9.76 32.43 -19.47
N PRO A 173 9.51 33.71 -19.79
CA PRO A 173 8.17 34.19 -20.13
C PRO A 173 7.81 33.73 -21.54
N ASP A 174 6.56 33.30 -21.73
CA ASP A 174 5.98 33.07 -23.05
C ASP A 174 5.70 34.41 -23.76
N ASP A 175 5.76 34.34 -25.10
CA ASP A 175 5.36 35.32 -26.12
C ASP A 175 6.18 36.59 -26.41
N TYR A 176 6.29 36.80 -27.73
CA TYR A 176 6.75 37.96 -28.52
C TYR A 176 8.22 38.10 -28.99
N ASN A 177 8.39 37.73 -30.27
CA ASN A 177 9.33 38.22 -31.28
C ASN A 177 9.60 39.75 -31.18
N ASP A 178 10.67 40.35 -31.71
CA ASP A 178 11.26 40.13 -33.05
C ASP A 178 12.69 40.71 -33.22
N THR A 179 13.43 40.15 -34.18
CA THR A 179 14.58 40.70 -34.96
C THR A 179 15.78 41.37 -34.27
N GLU A 180 16.88 40.60 -34.17
CA GLU A 180 18.25 40.85 -34.69
C GLU A 180 18.84 42.29 -34.82
N VAL A 181 19.99 42.53 -34.16
CA VAL A 181 21.37 42.74 -34.72
C VAL A 181 22.34 42.43 -33.54
N GLY A 182 23.21 41.41 -33.54
CA GLY A 182 24.50 41.29 -34.28
C GLY A 182 25.63 42.08 -33.56
N ILE A 183 26.85 41.62 -33.25
CA ILE A 183 27.68 40.41 -33.48
C ILE A 183 28.68 40.37 -32.27
N GLY A 184 29.28 39.29 -31.75
CA GLY A 184 29.30 37.85 -32.06
C GLY A 184 30.68 37.23 -31.69
N ASN A 185 30.75 35.93 -31.36
CA ASN A 185 31.95 35.10 -31.07
C ASN A 185 33.04 35.64 -30.10
N GLU A 186 33.02 35.20 -28.84
CA GLU A 186 34.10 34.42 -28.18
C GLU A 186 33.79 34.13 -26.70
N ILE A 187 34.16 32.94 -26.22
CA ILE A 187 34.04 32.54 -24.79
C ILE A 187 35.43 32.55 -24.15
N PRO A 188 35.69 33.38 -23.13
CA PRO A 188 36.79 33.18 -22.20
C PRO A 188 36.30 32.69 -20.82
N ARG A 189 36.54 31.39 -20.58
CA ARG A 189 36.61 30.66 -19.29
C ARG A 189 36.45 31.49 -17.99
N MET A 190 35.36 31.28 -17.26
CA MET A 190 35.32 31.52 -15.80
C MET A 190 35.91 30.33 -15.04
N SER A 191 37.20 30.40 -14.70
CA SER A 191 37.80 29.55 -13.66
C SER A 191 37.81 30.29 -12.30
N GLN A 192 38.12 29.57 -11.21
CA GLN A 192 38.17 30.02 -9.79
C GLN A 192 36.82 30.01 -9.04
N ARG A 193 36.47 28.83 -8.50
CA ARG A 193 35.34 28.62 -7.57
C ARG A 193 35.69 29.05 -6.15
N CYS A 194 35.67 30.34 -5.86
CA CYS A 194 35.66 30.86 -4.48
C CYS A 194 34.24 30.78 -3.89
N VAL A 195 34.07 30.14 -2.74
CA VAL A 195 32.82 30.19 -1.96
C VAL A 195 33.05 31.04 -0.71
N ALA A 196 32.28 32.12 -0.57
CA ALA A 196 32.40 33.03 0.56
C ALA A 196 31.58 32.54 1.77
N PHE A 197 32.25 32.39 2.91
CA PHE A 197 31.63 32.00 4.19
C PHE A 197 31.74 33.12 5.23
N THR A 198 30.81 33.15 6.18
CA THR A 198 30.91 34.02 7.36
C THR A 198 31.21 33.17 8.59
N ILE A 199 32.24 33.55 9.34
CA ILE A 199 32.64 32.88 10.59
C ILE A 199 31.57 33.19 11.64
N VAL A 200 30.77 32.21 12.04
CA VAL A 200 29.74 32.39 13.08
C VAL A 200 30.22 32.04 14.48
N ARG A 201 31.33 31.30 14.60
CA ARG A 201 31.99 31.02 15.88
C ARG A 201 33.47 30.65 15.67
N ALA A 202 34.35 31.12 16.55
CA ALA A 202 35.80 30.90 16.47
C ALA A 202 36.41 30.58 17.85
N SER A 203 37.30 29.59 17.93
CA SER A 203 37.97 29.24 19.18
C SER A 203 39.03 30.27 19.59
N ARG A 204 39.41 30.30 20.87
CA ARG A 204 40.33 31.33 21.41
C ARG A 204 41.74 31.23 20.82
N ALA A 205 42.13 30.06 20.30
CA ALA A 205 43.41 29.86 19.63
C ALA A 205 43.49 30.58 18.26
N CYS A 206 42.37 30.73 17.54
CA CYS A 206 42.36 31.37 16.21
C CYS A 206 42.95 32.80 16.25
N LYS A 207 42.73 33.54 17.34
CA LYS A 207 43.29 34.88 17.57
C LYS A 207 44.82 34.94 17.66
N ARG A 208 45.51 33.82 17.87
CA ARG A 208 46.98 33.74 17.89
C ARG A 208 47.57 33.49 16.50
N ILE A 209 46.80 32.83 15.61
CA ILE A 209 47.21 32.48 14.25
C ILE A 209 46.97 33.65 13.29
N SER A 210 45.85 34.37 13.47
CA SER A 210 45.53 35.56 12.68
C SER A 210 44.56 36.47 13.44
N SER A 211 44.79 37.78 13.37
CA SER A 211 43.86 38.80 13.91
C SER A 211 42.52 38.86 13.15
N PHE A 212 42.45 38.28 11.95
CA PHE A 212 41.27 38.33 11.08
C PHE A 212 40.28 37.17 11.29
N LEU A 213 40.70 36.07 11.93
CA LEU A 213 39.85 34.91 12.20
C LEU A 213 38.98 35.12 13.45
N VAL A 214 38.07 36.09 13.37
CA VAL A 214 37.12 36.45 14.44
C VAL A 214 35.67 36.28 13.98
N GLU A 215 34.77 36.12 14.95
CA GLU A 215 33.34 35.94 14.71
C GLU A 215 32.76 37.17 14.00
N GLY A 216 32.03 36.95 12.91
CA GLY A 216 31.51 37.97 12.01
C GLY A 216 32.33 38.18 10.73
N THR A 217 33.59 37.75 10.66
CA THR A 217 34.43 37.96 9.47
C THR A 217 33.98 37.10 8.28
N ARG A 218 34.00 37.68 7.07
CA ARG A 218 33.82 36.96 5.80
C ARG A 218 35.16 36.48 5.24
N ILE A 219 35.19 35.24 4.76
CA ILE A 219 36.37 34.54 4.24
C ILE A 219 36.02 33.83 2.93
N CYS A 220 36.97 33.80 1.99
CA CYS A 220 36.89 33.01 0.77
C CYS A 220 37.49 31.62 1.01
N VAL A 221 36.81 30.58 0.55
CA VAL A 221 37.25 29.18 0.62
C VAL A 221 37.27 28.62 -0.80
N GLU A 222 38.43 28.17 -1.26
CA GLU A 222 38.67 27.66 -2.62
C GLU A 222 39.00 26.17 -2.58
N ARG A 223 38.41 25.39 -3.52
CA ARG A 223 38.72 23.96 -3.70
C ARG A 223 40.05 23.82 -4.43
N HIS A 224 40.95 22.96 -3.95
CA HIS A 224 42.05 22.48 -4.78
C HIS A 224 41.47 21.46 -5.79
N GLU A 225 41.65 21.73 -7.07
CA GLU A 225 41.42 20.77 -8.15
C GLU A 225 42.79 20.23 -8.54
N ASP A 226 43.02 18.97 -8.19
CA ASP A 226 44.04 18.04 -8.69
C ASP A 226 43.48 16.62 -8.40
N ASP A 227 43.95 15.62 -9.14
CA ASP A 227 43.54 14.19 -9.11
C ASP A 227 42.21 13.89 -9.83
N GLU A 228 42.19 14.18 -11.14
CA GLU A 228 41.57 13.28 -12.14
C GLU A 228 42.54 12.08 -12.34
N GLU A 229 42.04 10.85 -12.26
CA GLU A 229 42.66 9.66 -12.88
C GLU A 229 41.53 8.89 -13.56
N ASP A 230 41.69 8.66 -14.87
CA ASP A 230 40.61 8.31 -15.79
C ASP A 230 40.32 6.79 -15.83
N GLU A 231 39.03 6.44 -15.99
CA GLU A 231 38.57 5.11 -16.44
C GLU A 231 38.02 5.28 -17.87
N ASP A 232 38.80 4.91 -18.88
CA ASP A 232 38.37 4.58 -20.27
C ASP A 232 39.42 3.56 -20.77
N GLU A 233 39.08 2.29 -21.01
CA GLU A 233 38.50 1.76 -22.26
C GLU A 233 39.21 2.25 -23.54
N ASP A 234 39.86 1.33 -24.27
CA ASP A 234 39.85 1.33 -25.73
C ASP A 234 40.29 -0.03 -26.32
N GLU A 235 39.70 -0.38 -27.46
CA GLU A 235 39.91 -1.65 -28.19
C GLU A 235 41.19 -1.64 -29.06
N GLU A 236 41.71 -2.82 -29.39
CA GLU A 236 42.81 -2.95 -30.35
C GLU A 236 42.36 -2.64 -31.79
N SER A 237 43.09 -1.79 -32.53
CA SER A 237 43.56 -2.14 -33.89
C SER A 237 44.63 -1.21 -34.49
N GLU A 238 45.63 -1.87 -35.08
CA GLU A 238 46.49 -1.47 -36.22
C GLU A 238 47.52 -0.31 -36.13
N GLU A 239 48.78 -0.75 -35.94
CA GLU A 239 49.98 -0.47 -36.75
C GLU A 239 50.34 0.97 -37.24
N GLY A 240 51.57 1.44 -36.91
CA GLY A 240 52.04 2.73 -37.45
C GLY A 240 53.51 3.19 -37.33
N LYS A 241 54.51 2.29 -37.19
CA LYS A 241 55.97 2.51 -37.41
C LYS A 241 56.63 3.91 -37.21
N GLY A 242 57.53 3.97 -36.21
CA GLY A 242 58.86 4.61 -36.29
C GLY A 242 58.98 6.12 -36.00
N GLY A 243 60.11 6.63 -35.50
CA GLY A 243 61.34 5.96 -35.04
C GLY A 243 62.50 6.96 -34.79
N GLY A 244 63.45 6.58 -33.91
CA GLY A 244 64.66 7.35 -33.58
C GLY A 244 64.45 8.55 -32.64
N GLY A 245 65.39 8.93 -31.77
CA GLY A 245 66.70 8.35 -31.47
C GLY A 245 67.52 9.31 -30.59
N ASP A 246 68.45 8.75 -29.80
CA ASP A 246 69.53 9.42 -29.05
C ASP A 246 69.15 10.46 -27.95
N GLY A 247 69.84 10.54 -26.80
CA GLY A 247 70.89 9.64 -26.30
C GLY A 247 71.55 10.11 -24.98
N ASP A 248 72.04 9.11 -24.23
CA ASP A 248 73.18 9.15 -23.28
C ASP A 248 73.07 9.95 -21.95
N GLY A 249 73.93 9.62 -20.95
CA GLY A 249 74.23 10.57 -19.85
C GLY A 249 74.41 10.09 -18.40
N GLY A 250 74.58 8.79 -18.11
CA GLY A 250 75.30 8.22 -16.94
C GLY A 250 75.24 8.76 -15.48
N GLY A 251 75.05 7.84 -14.52
CA GLY A 251 76.05 7.66 -13.44
C GLY A 251 75.68 7.94 -11.96
N GLY A 252 75.76 6.88 -11.12
CA GLY A 252 76.55 6.98 -9.87
C GLY A 252 75.88 6.90 -8.48
N GLY A 253 75.60 5.68 -8.00
CA GLY A 253 76.15 5.17 -6.71
C GLY A 253 75.57 5.57 -5.33
N GLY A 254 75.28 4.54 -4.50
CA GLY A 254 75.79 4.52 -3.11
C GLY A 254 74.83 4.36 -1.91
N GLY A 255 74.63 3.10 -1.45
CA GLY A 255 74.98 2.72 -0.06
C GLY A 255 73.94 2.79 1.10
N GLY A 256 73.89 1.70 1.90
CA GLY A 256 73.62 1.75 3.35
C GLY A 256 72.13 1.72 3.81
N SER A 257 71.46 0.58 3.96
CA SER A 257 71.60 -0.46 5.00
C SER A 257 70.97 -0.19 6.39
N SER A 258 70.11 -1.15 6.78
CA SER A 258 69.92 -1.67 8.15
C SER A 258 68.85 -1.10 9.13
N SER A 259 68.01 -2.05 9.58
CA SER A 259 67.69 -2.36 11.00
C SER A 259 66.40 -1.83 11.67
N SER A 260 65.60 -2.80 12.12
CA SER A 260 64.87 -2.83 13.41
C SER A 260 63.70 -1.83 13.62
N SER A 261 62.83 -1.93 14.62
CA SER A 261 62.41 -3.05 15.48
C SER A 261 60.90 -2.96 15.79
N SER A 262 60.33 -4.04 16.34
CA SER A 262 58.92 -4.16 16.76
C SER A 262 58.65 -3.29 18.04
N SER A 263 57.45 -3.12 18.63
CA SER A 263 56.18 -3.86 18.55
C SER A 263 54.99 -3.10 19.22
N ARG A 264 53.75 -3.45 18.83
CA ARG A 264 52.55 -3.73 19.69
C ARG A 264 52.02 -2.73 20.77
N ARG A 265 50.73 -2.38 20.57
CA ARG A 265 49.59 -2.23 21.55
C ARG A 265 49.65 -1.04 22.53
N ASP A 266 48.53 -0.42 22.98
CA ASP A 266 47.10 -0.78 22.85
C ASP A 266 46.20 0.33 22.22
N GLY A 267 44.86 0.18 22.21
CA GLY A 267 43.94 1.00 21.37
C GLY A 267 42.82 1.72 22.12
N ARG A 268 42.18 2.72 21.48
CA ARG A 268 40.94 3.38 21.94
C ARG A 268 40.21 4.14 20.81
N ARG A 269 38.88 4.11 20.91
CA ARG A 269 37.83 5.09 20.53
C ARG A 269 38.25 6.34 19.71
N GLY A 270 37.49 6.63 18.65
CA GLY A 270 37.45 7.92 17.94
C GLY A 270 36.13 8.09 17.19
N ASN A 271 35.61 9.33 17.10
CA ASN A 271 34.31 9.63 16.51
C ASN A 271 34.38 9.67 14.97
N LEU A 272 33.23 9.45 14.30
CA LEU A 272 33.10 9.78 12.87
C LEU A 272 32.94 11.30 12.72
N LEU A 273 34.05 12.02 12.72
CA LEU A 273 34.12 13.38 12.19
C LEU A 273 34.06 13.29 10.66
N VAL A 274 33.21 14.11 10.03
CA VAL A 274 33.26 14.31 8.59
C VAL A 274 34.48 15.15 8.29
N GLY A 275 35.55 14.51 7.82
CA GLY A 275 36.77 15.19 7.40
C GLY A 275 36.50 15.98 6.12
N ILE A 276 36.46 17.30 6.24
CA ILE A 276 36.59 18.20 5.09
C ILE A 276 38.06 18.13 4.61
N GLY A 277 38.28 17.99 3.30
CA GLY A 277 39.61 17.89 2.69
C GLY A 277 40.49 19.14 2.87
N ARG A 278 41.62 19.24 2.15
CA ARG A 278 42.48 20.43 2.19
C ARG A 278 41.86 21.58 1.38
N TRP A 279 41.52 22.69 2.02
CA TRP A 279 41.07 23.93 1.36
C TRP A 279 42.02 25.07 1.73
N LYS A 280 42.22 26.03 0.82
CA LYS A 280 42.94 27.28 1.11
C LYS A 280 41.95 28.33 1.60
N LEU A 281 42.40 29.13 2.57
CA LEU A 281 41.64 30.23 3.16
C LEU A 281 42.24 31.56 2.68
N SER A 282 41.39 32.41 2.10
CA SER A 282 41.73 33.76 1.64
C SER A 282 40.86 34.80 2.35
N THR A 283 41.46 35.92 2.76
CA THR A 283 40.79 36.99 3.52
C THR A 283 40.21 38.10 2.63
N SER A 284 40.33 38.00 1.30
CA SER A 284 39.71 38.93 0.36
C SER A 284 38.53 38.29 -0.37
N VAL A 285 37.37 38.97 -0.33
CA VAL A 285 36.13 38.58 -1.02
C VAL A 285 35.70 39.65 -2.03
N ASP A 286 36.25 40.86 -1.95
CA ASP A 286 35.91 41.99 -2.83
C ASP A 286 37.06 42.30 -3.79
N GLY A 287 36.73 42.45 -5.08
CA GLY A 287 37.69 42.64 -6.16
C GLY A 287 38.41 43.98 -6.11
N GLY A 288 39.55 44.02 -5.42
CA GLY A 288 40.45 45.17 -5.35
C GLY A 288 41.90 44.72 -5.13
N SER A 289 42.84 45.41 -5.79
CA SER A 289 44.28 45.09 -5.74
C SER A 289 44.89 45.37 -4.36
N ALA A 290 44.79 44.40 -3.46
CA ALA A 290 45.50 44.33 -2.19
C ALA A 290 45.96 42.89 -1.95
N ALA A 291 47.14 42.72 -1.36
CA ALA A 291 47.89 41.46 -1.38
C ALA A 291 47.06 40.22 -0.95
N ARG A 292 46.96 39.21 -1.84
CA ARG A 292 46.49 37.87 -1.50
C ARG A 292 47.51 37.16 -0.61
N THR A 293 47.49 37.43 0.70
CA THR A 293 48.27 36.64 1.68
C THR A 293 47.60 35.29 1.88
N ALA A 294 48.02 34.28 1.12
CA ALA A 294 47.54 32.91 1.29
C ALA A 294 47.95 32.37 2.66
N MET A 295 46.97 32.13 3.54
CA MET A 295 47.23 31.52 4.85
C MET A 295 47.20 29.99 4.70
N ASN A 296 48.38 29.37 4.82
CA ASN A 296 48.51 27.92 5.02
C ASN A 296 48.11 27.57 6.47
N SER A 297 46.81 27.58 6.74
CA SER A 297 46.24 27.21 8.04
C SER A 297 45.49 25.87 7.93
N SER A 298 46.01 24.81 8.55
CA SER A 298 45.35 23.50 8.69
C SER A 298 44.25 23.54 9.76
N CYS A 299 43.28 24.45 9.60
CA CYS A 299 42.14 24.57 10.51
C CYS A 299 40.93 23.77 9.99
N HIS A 300 40.38 22.90 10.84
CA HIS A 300 39.16 22.16 10.51
C HIS A 300 37.91 23.01 10.81
N GLY A 301 37.11 23.25 9.78
CA GLY A 301 35.80 23.90 9.88
C GLY A 301 34.65 22.88 9.80
N LYS A 302 33.52 23.20 10.42
CA LYS A 302 32.24 22.48 10.21
C LYS A 302 31.26 23.37 9.46
N TRP A 303 30.76 22.89 8.33
CA TRP A 303 29.64 23.52 7.61
C TRP A 303 28.31 23.26 8.33
N ILE A 304 27.44 24.27 8.33
CA ILE A 304 26.16 24.28 9.06
C ILE A 304 24.99 24.83 8.24
N GLY A 305 25.13 24.91 6.91
CA GLY A 305 24.16 25.54 6.01
C GLY A 305 24.39 27.04 5.80
N ASP A 306 23.63 27.63 4.86
CA ASP A 306 23.50 29.07 4.59
C ASP A 306 24.80 29.89 4.63
N SER A 307 25.85 29.42 3.93
CA SER A 307 27.17 30.09 3.85
C SER A 307 27.81 30.41 5.21
N ARG A 308 27.50 29.63 6.25
CA ARG A 308 28.06 29.77 7.62
C ARG A 308 29.07 28.68 7.91
N LEU A 309 30.17 29.06 8.56
CA LEU A 309 31.25 28.17 8.96
C LEU A 309 31.58 28.33 10.45
N LEU A 310 31.78 27.20 11.12
CA LEU A 310 32.20 27.12 12.52
C LEU A 310 33.66 26.63 12.51
N ILE A 311 34.61 27.43 13.00
CA ILE A 311 36.05 27.15 12.90
C ILE A 311 36.64 26.86 14.27
N ASP A 312 37.37 25.75 14.39
CA ASP A 312 38.16 25.42 15.56
C ASP A 312 39.65 25.33 15.20
N CYS A 313 40.48 26.14 15.88
CA CYS A 313 41.92 26.21 15.66
C CYS A 313 42.76 25.55 16.77
N ASP A 314 42.14 24.82 17.71
CA ASP A 314 42.85 24.10 18.79
C ASP A 314 43.27 22.65 18.37
N ASP A 315 43.25 22.31 17.07
CA ASP A 315 43.65 20.99 16.55
C ASP A 315 45.19 20.84 16.50
N PRO A 316 45.78 19.77 17.08
CA PRO A 316 47.24 19.56 17.12
C PRO A 316 47.90 19.27 15.77
N SER A 317 47.12 19.14 14.68
CA SER A 317 47.63 19.11 13.29
C SER A 317 47.96 20.50 12.73
N CYS A 318 47.68 21.57 13.47
CA CYS A 318 48.02 22.95 13.12
C CYS A 318 49.27 23.44 13.88
N GLY A 319 50.41 22.80 13.60
CA GLY A 319 51.73 23.12 14.18
C GLY A 319 52.78 23.33 13.08
N GLU A 320 53.70 24.28 13.31
CA GLU A 320 54.54 24.86 12.24
C GLU A 320 55.63 23.95 11.68
N THR A 321 56.03 24.24 10.44
CA THR A 321 57.17 23.72 9.65
C THR A 321 57.01 22.39 8.89
N THR A 322 57.35 22.49 7.61
CA THR A 322 57.34 21.44 6.59
C THR A 322 58.43 20.37 6.79
N THR A 323 58.11 19.09 6.65
CA THR A 323 58.77 18.16 5.70
C THR A 323 58.16 16.75 5.71
N THR A 324 58.11 16.13 4.52
CA THR A 324 57.53 14.80 4.32
C THR A 324 58.47 13.68 4.79
N ARG A 325 58.09 12.91 5.83
CA ARG A 325 58.66 11.58 6.11
C ARG A 325 57.61 10.60 6.62
N LEU A 326 57.16 9.71 5.73
CA LEU A 326 56.38 8.52 6.08
C LEU A 326 57.26 7.51 6.84
N ARG A 327 56.88 7.12 8.06
CA ARG A 327 57.10 5.75 8.55
C ARG A 327 56.10 5.30 9.63
N VAL A 328 55.74 4.02 9.54
CA VAL A 328 54.51 3.44 10.12
C VAL A 328 54.76 2.77 11.48
N SER A 329 53.90 3.04 12.47
CA SER A 329 53.86 2.31 13.75
C SER A 329 52.95 1.08 13.70
N ARG A 330 53.47 0.01 13.07
CA ARG A 330 53.35 -1.45 13.39
C ARG A 330 52.11 -2.06 14.10
N ARG A 331 50.91 -1.46 14.09
CA ARG A 331 49.71 -2.07 14.73
C ARG A 331 48.51 -2.34 13.82
N LEU A 332 48.57 -2.01 12.53
CA LEU A 332 47.48 -2.27 11.57
C LEU A 332 47.84 -3.24 10.43
N ARG A 333 48.95 -3.99 10.53
CA ARG A 333 49.42 -4.92 9.48
C ARG A 333 49.10 -6.40 9.78
N ARG A 334 47.84 -6.71 10.06
CA ARG A 334 47.36 -8.10 10.29
C ARG A 334 45.83 -8.30 10.21
N SER A 335 45.13 -7.50 9.42
CA SER A 335 43.68 -7.66 9.16
C SER A 335 43.26 -7.33 7.71
N LEU A 336 44.23 -7.00 6.87
CA LEU A 336 44.20 -6.80 5.41
C LEU A 336 45.58 -7.32 4.93
N GLU A 337 45.69 -7.85 3.71
CA GLU A 337 46.52 -9.04 3.37
C GLU A 337 45.91 -10.29 4.09
N THR A 338 45.17 -11.22 3.46
CA THR A 338 45.12 -11.67 2.05
C THR A 338 43.70 -11.97 1.52
N ARG A 339 43.45 -11.53 0.28
CA ARG A 339 42.42 -11.88 -0.73
C ARG A 339 42.44 -10.67 -1.68
N ASP A 340 43.02 -10.73 -2.87
CA ASP A 340 42.91 -11.80 -3.86
C ASP A 340 44.27 -12.12 -4.53
N ASP A 341 44.39 -13.38 -4.95
CA ASP A 341 45.25 -13.91 -6.02
C ASP A 341 44.97 -15.44 -6.08
N LEU A 342 45.06 -16.01 -7.28
CA LEU A 342 44.84 -17.44 -7.59
C LEU A 342 43.37 -17.92 -7.60
N ASN A 343 42.66 -17.54 -8.67
CA ASN A 343 41.97 -18.55 -9.49
C ASN A 343 42.98 -19.09 -10.53
N GLU A 344 42.69 -20.26 -11.13
CA GLU A 344 43.56 -21.01 -12.06
C GLU A 344 44.80 -21.61 -11.34
N ASP A 345 45.09 -22.91 -11.36
CA ASP A 345 44.55 -24.04 -12.13
C ASP A 345 44.59 -25.37 -11.33
N TYR A 346 44.16 -26.45 -11.98
CA TYR A 346 44.41 -27.88 -11.70
C TYR A 346 43.57 -28.60 -10.64
N ASP A 347 42.60 -29.36 -11.16
CA ASP A 347 42.42 -30.77 -10.80
C ASP A 347 43.77 -31.50 -10.85
N ASP A 348 44.38 -31.79 -9.69
CA ASP A 348 45.11 -33.03 -9.36
C ASP A 348 45.93 -32.85 -8.06
N MET A 349 45.43 -33.41 -6.94
CA MET A 349 46.21 -34.01 -5.82
C MET A 349 45.29 -34.37 -4.63
N GLU A 350 44.46 -35.40 -4.78
CA GLU A 350 43.75 -36.03 -3.65
C GLU A 350 44.41 -37.36 -3.20
N ASP A 351 45.76 -37.41 -3.05
CA ASP A 351 46.40 -38.59 -2.46
C ASP A 351 47.72 -38.35 -1.69
N ASP A 352 47.70 -37.48 -0.66
CA ASP A 352 48.50 -37.75 0.56
C ASP A 352 47.90 -37.07 1.82
N PHE A 353 48.50 -37.34 2.99
CA PHE A 353 48.14 -36.86 4.34
C PHE A 353 46.95 -37.52 5.05
N ARG A 354 46.76 -38.83 4.82
CA ARG A 354 46.29 -39.72 5.89
C ARG A 354 47.42 -40.07 6.87
N ARG A 355 47.64 -39.30 7.95
CA ARG A 355 48.25 -39.80 9.23
C ARG A 355 48.17 -38.80 10.40
N THR A 356 47.27 -39.07 11.35
CA THR A 356 47.50 -39.14 12.83
C THR A 356 46.18 -39.01 13.60
N LYS A 357 45.88 -39.99 14.49
CA LYS A 357 44.60 -40.07 15.23
C LYS A 357 44.33 -38.95 16.28
N PRO A 358 45.32 -38.37 17.01
CA PRO A 358 45.02 -37.45 18.13
C PRO A 358 44.38 -36.10 17.75
N VAL A 359 44.63 -35.61 16.53
CA VAL A 359 44.13 -34.30 16.08
C VAL A 359 42.62 -34.35 15.77
N ARG A 360 42.13 -35.47 15.24
CA ARG A 360 40.72 -35.66 14.84
C ARG A 360 39.75 -35.49 16.01
N GLU A 361 40.08 -35.99 17.19
CA GLU A 361 39.23 -35.81 18.38
C GLU A 361 39.28 -34.39 18.95
N ARG A 362 40.47 -33.79 19.03
CA ARG A 362 40.64 -32.43 19.55
C ARG A 362 39.88 -31.42 18.66
N PHE A 363 39.93 -31.59 17.34
CA PHE A 363 39.16 -30.82 16.38
C PHE A 363 37.64 -31.07 16.49
N ARG A 364 37.19 -32.33 16.65
CA ARG A 364 35.77 -32.66 16.90
C ARG A 364 35.25 -32.05 18.20
N ARG A 365 36.02 -32.04 19.29
CA ARG A 365 35.66 -31.42 20.58
C ARG A 365 35.55 -29.90 20.46
N TRP A 366 36.50 -29.27 19.75
CA TRP A 366 36.46 -27.83 19.43
C TRP A 366 35.29 -27.46 18.52
N ARG A 367 35.00 -28.24 17.47
CA ARG A 367 33.86 -28.03 16.56
C ARG A 367 32.52 -28.23 17.27
N ARG A 368 32.40 -29.18 18.22
CA ARG A 368 31.24 -29.34 19.11
C ARG A 368 31.10 -28.19 20.11
N SER A 369 32.20 -27.68 20.66
CA SER A 369 32.20 -26.49 21.54
C SER A 369 31.79 -25.21 20.79
N ARG A 370 32.32 -24.98 19.58
CA ARG A 370 31.89 -23.88 18.70
C ARG A 370 30.45 -24.05 18.20
N ARG A 371 29.97 -25.27 17.89
CA ARG A 371 28.54 -25.51 17.60
C ARG A 371 27.65 -25.20 18.82
N ARG A 372 28.01 -25.65 20.03
CA ARG A 372 27.27 -25.32 21.27
C ARG A 372 27.33 -23.83 21.64
N LYS A 373 28.43 -23.11 21.34
CA LYS A 373 28.52 -21.64 21.52
C LYS A 373 27.82 -20.83 20.42
N ARG A 374 27.74 -21.32 19.17
CA ARG A 374 26.92 -20.71 18.10
C ARG A 374 25.43 -20.98 18.31
N SER A 375 25.02 -22.18 18.72
CA SER A 375 23.59 -22.48 18.97
C SER A 375 23.03 -21.76 20.19
N ARG A 376 23.84 -21.56 21.25
CA ARG A 376 23.47 -20.72 22.42
C ARG A 376 23.44 -19.21 22.15
N ARG A 377 23.71 -18.75 20.92
CA ARG A 377 23.77 -17.31 20.58
C ARG A 377 23.04 -16.93 19.28
N ARG A 378 22.04 -17.72 18.86
CA ARG A 378 20.92 -17.15 18.09
C ARG A 378 20.16 -16.23 19.05
N ARG A 379 20.32 -14.91 18.92
CA ARG A 379 19.39 -13.96 19.55
C ARG A 379 18.01 -14.21 18.95
N ASN A 380 16.99 -14.32 19.79
CA ASN A 380 15.62 -14.48 19.31
C ASN A 380 15.06 -13.10 18.96
N ASN A 381 15.20 -12.70 17.69
CA ASN A 381 14.74 -11.40 17.19
C ASN A 381 13.19 -11.32 17.09
N SER A 382 12.44 -12.32 17.57
CA SER A 382 10.97 -12.28 17.55
C SER A 382 10.36 -11.24 18.52
N GLY A 383 11.15 -10.61 19.38
CA GLY A 383 10.66 -9.61 20.34
C GLY A 383 9.98 -8.40 19.67
N ILE A 384 10.39 -8.06 18.44
CA ILE A 384 9.76 -6.98 17.66
C ILE A 384 8.33 -7.31 17.21
N LEU A 385 7.95 -8.59 17.15
CA LEU A 385 6.61 -9.00 16.71
C LEU A 385 5.52 -8.63 17.74
N TYR A 386 5.87 -8.45 19.01
CA TYR A 386 4.94 -7.93 20.03
C TYR A 386 4.52 -6.47 19.79
N LEU A 387 5.15 -5.75 18.85
CA LEU A 387 4.72 -4.40 18.46
C LEU A 387 3.44 -4.43 17.58
N PHE A 388 3.12 -5.58 16.98
CA PHE A 388 1.88 -5.82 16.23
C PHE A 388 0.68 -6.18 17.11
N ASP A 389 0.92 -6.54 18.37
CA ASP A 389 -0.16 -6.80 19.32
C ASP A 389 -0.75 -5.48 19.82
N ARG A 390 -2.09 -5.39 19.81
CA ARG A 390 -2.89 -4.28 20.33
C ARG A 390 -2.43 -2.89 19.84
N PRO A 391 -2.63 -2.55 18.55
CA PRO A 391 -1.98 -1.41 17.92
C PRO A 391 -2.31 -0.05 18.57
N ALA A 392 -3.51 0.15 19.11
CA ALA A 392 -3.85 1.40 19.80
C ALA A 392 -3.36 1.44 21.25
N GLU A 393 -3.26 0.29 21.95
CA GLU A 393 -2.70 0.20 23.30
C GLU A 393 -1.22 0.65 23.36
N PRO A 394 -0.80 1.50 24.32
CA PRO A 394 0.60 1.91 24.49
C PRO A 394 1.59 0.75 24.70
N VAL A 395 2.86 0.96 24.34
CA VAL A 395 3.91 -0.08 24.34
C VAL A 395 4.32 -0.54 25.75
N TYR A 396 4.06 0.29 26.77
CA TYR A 396 4.30 -0.06 28.18
C TYR A 396 3.26 -1.04 28.76
N VAL A 397 2.11 -1.24 28.10
CA VAL A 397 1.11 -2.24 28.50
C VAL A 397 1.60 -3.62 28.03
N PRO A 398 1.57 -4.68 28.87
CA PRO A 398 2.08 -6.00 28.50
C PRO A 398 1.42 -6.58 27.23
N LYS A 399 2.24 -7.16 26.36
CA LYS A 399 1.88 -7.59 25.00
C LYS A 399 1.82 -9.12 24.85
N GLY A 400 0.88 -9.57 24.03
CA GLY A 400 0.53 -10.98 23.82
C GLY A 400 -0.01 -11.68 25.07
N ASP A 401 -0.41 -12.94 24.93
CA ASP A 401 -0.97 -13.72 26.05
C ASP A 401 0.06 -14.07 27.13
N LYS A 402 1.35 -14.05 26.78
CA LYS A 402 2.50 -14.23 27.69
C LYS A 402 2.93 -12.93 28.40
N ARG A 403 2.06 -11.91 28.38
CA ARG A 403 2.18 -10.63 29.10
C ARG A 403 3.61 -10.08 29.08
N VAL A 404 4.16 -9.92 27.88
CA VAL A 404 5.55 -9.50 27.68
C VAL A 404 5.62 -7.98 27.70
N ALA A 405 6.36 -7.40 28.63
CA ALA A 405 6.55 -5.95 28.68
C ALA A 405 7.85 -5.52 28.00
N PHE A 406 7.84 -4.32 27.43
CA PHE A 406 9.06 -3.64 27.00
C PHE A 406 9.62 -2.83 28.18
N ASP A 407 10.88 -3.08 28.51
CA ASP A 407 11.65 -2.33 29.51
C ASP A 407 12.16 -1.05 28.83
N ILE A 408 11.29 -0.02 28.80
CA ILE A 408 11.49 1.22 28.05
C ILE A 408 12.16 2.30 28.90
N PRO A 409 13.05 3.13 28.31
CA PRO A 409 13.54 4.35 28.97
C PRO A 409 12.38 5.30 29.33
N PRO A 410 12.40 5.97 30.50
CA PRO A 410 11.34 6.92 30.87
C PRO A 410 11.11 8.03 29.83
N ASP A 411 12.16 8.52 29.19
CA ASP A 411 12.10 9.53 28.12
C ASP A 411 11.33 9.06 26.87
N TYR A 412 11.18 7.74 26.69
CA TYR A 412 10.46 7.16 25.56
C TYR A 412 8.94 7.19 25.78
N LEU A 413 8.46 7.41 27.00
CA LEU A 413 7.04 7.66 27.25
C LEU A 413 6.57 8.93 26.51
N PRO A 414 5.38 8.93 25.89
CA PRO A 414 4.74 10.15 25.41
C PRO A 414 4.62 11.19 26.52
N ASP A 415 4.71 12.47 26.16
CA ASP A 415 4.83 13.60 27.08
C ASP A 415 3.71 13.65 28.12
N GLN A 416 2.48 13.30 27.73
CA GLN A 416 1.30 13.18 28.60
C GLN A 416 1.43 12.10 29.70
N TYR A 417 2.29 11.09 29.51
CA TYR A 417 2.47 9.96 30.43
C TYR A 417 3.77 10.04 31.23
N ARG A 418 4.74 10.89 30.85
CA ARG A 418 5.99 11.08 31.61
C ARG A 418 5.77 11.44 33.09
N PRO A 419 4.80 12.32 33.48
CA PRO A 419 4.58 12.63 34.90
C PRO A 419 4.16 11.42 35.75
N ALA A 420 3.51 10.43 35.14
CA ALA A 420 3.03 9.21 35.80
C ALA A 420 3.92 7.99 35.53
N ALA A 421 5.16 8.18 35.05
CA ALA A 421 6.05 7.10 34.61
C ALA A 421 6.25 6.03 35.70
N VAL A 422 6.48 6.45 36.95
CA VAL A 422 6.69 5.54 38.09
C VAL A 422 5.45 4.67 38.34
N ASP A 423 4.26 5.29 38.40
CA ASP A 423 3.01 4.59 38.66
C ASP A 423 2.64 3.62 37.53
N ILE A 424 2.89 4.02 36.28
CA ILE A 424 2.70 3.18 35.09
C ILE A 424 3.62 1.96 35.15
N PHE A 425 4.92 2.16 35.39
CA PHE A 425 5.89 1.05 35.42
C PHE A 425 5.68 0.10 36.61
N ASN A 426 5.25 0.61 37.76
CA ASN A 426 4.86 -0.23 38.90
C ASN A 426 3.63 -1.07 38.56
N ARG A 427 2.52 -0.42 38.17
CA ARG A 427 1.22 -1.06 37.90
C ARG A 427 1.30 -2.16 36.84
N PHE A 428 1.99 -1.91 35.73
CA PHE A 428 2.09 -2.89 34.64
C PHE A 428 3.25 -3.87 34.84
N GLY A 429 4.31 -3.45 35.54
CA GLY A 429 5.48 -4.29 35.86
C GLY A 429 5.15 -5.50 36.75
N GLU A 430 4.20 -5.36 37.68
CA GLU A 430 3.70 -6.47 38.51
C GLU A 430 2.95 -7.55 37.71
N THR A 431 2.33 -7.16 36.59
CA THR A 431 1.49 -8.06 35.76
C THR A 431 2.24 -8.77 34.62
N THR A 432 3.57 -8.68 34.62
CA THR A 432 4.45 -9.06 33.49
C THR A 432 5.16 -10.40 33.72
N ASP A 433 5.03 -11.34 32.78
CA ASP A 433 5.72 -12.65 32.88
C ASP A 433 7.18 -12.59 32.38
N SER A 434 7.49 -11.69 31.44
CA SER A 434 8.85 -11.50 30.91
C SER A 434 9.08 -10.10 30.32
N LYS A 435 10.34 -9.65 30.31
CA LYS A 435 10.72 -8.30 29.84
C LYS A 435 11.66 -8.36 28.64
N ILE A 436 11.42 -7.49 27.65
CA ILE A 436 12.30 -7.21 26.51
C ILE A 436 13.05 -5.92 26.79
N SER A 437 14.38 -5.98 26.91
CA SER A 437 15.23 -4.80 27.14
C SER A 437 15.27 -3.87 25.93
N VAL A 438 14.92 -2.60 26.11
CA VAL A 438 15.01 -1.58 25.06
C VAL A 438 16.21 -0.68 25.31
N LYS A 439 17.18 -0.74 24.40
CA LYS A 439 18.41 0.08 24.45
C LYS A 439 18.07 1.54 24.18
N GLN A 440 18.40 2.47 25.09
CA GLN A 440 18.33 3.90 24.78
C GLN A 440 19.34 4.28 23.69
N ILE A 441 18.91 5.05 22.68
CA ILE A 441 19.75 5.53 21.58
C ILE A 441 19.54 7.03 21.33
N SER A 442 20.42 7.64 20.54
CA SER A 442 20.12 8.93 19.92
C SER A 442 19.06 8.71 18.84
N LEU A 443 17.93 9.41 18.97
CA LEU A 443 16.79 9.25 18.08
C LEU A 443 17.03 9.96 16.74
N PRO A 444 16.60 9.38 15.61
CA PRO A 444 16.59 10.06 14.32
C PRO A 444 15.51 11.17 14.30
N ASP A 445 15.56 12.05 13.31
CA ASP A 445 14.48 13.02 13.09
C ASP A 445 13.19 12.31 12.64
N LEU A 446 12.13 12.50 13.42
CA LEU A 446 10.79 11.95 13.18
C LEU A 446 9.78 13.03 12.75
N SER A 447 10.22 14.26 12.51
CA SER A 447 9.37 15.41 12.18
C SER A 447 8.40 15.13 11.03
N ILE A 448 8.87 14.44 9.98
CA ILE A 448 8.06 14.07 8.80
C ILE A 448 7.05 12.95 9.11
N PRO A 449 7.44 11.75 9.62
CA PRO A 449 6.46 10.73 10.03
C PRO A 449 5.43 11.20 11.06
N MET A 450 5.75 12.19 11.89
CA MET A 450 4.83 12.77 12.88
C MET A 450 3.86 13.82 12.31
N GLN A 451 3.89 14.11 11.00
CA GLN A 451 2.90 14.99 10.36
C GLN A 451 1.50 14.36 10.30
N LEU A 452 1.41 13.03 10.20
CA LEU A 452 0.14 12.30 10.26
C LEU A 452 -0.24 12.03 11.72
N GLY A 453 -1.41 12.48 12.13
CA GLY A 453 -1.91 12.31 13.49
C GLY A 453 -2.14 10.85 13.86
N ARG A 454 -1.98 10.53 15.15
CA ARG A 454 -2.07 9.15 15.66
C ARG A 454 -3.44 8.49 15.44
N ARG A 455 -4.50 9.27 15.25
CA ARG A 455 -5.88 8.77 15.02
C ARG A 455 -6.40 9.08 13.61
N ASP A 456 -5.60 9.71 12.77
CA ASP A 456 -6.03 10.11 11.43
C ASP A 456 -6.16 8.85 10.54
N PRO A 457 -7.00 8.87 9.51
CA PRO A 457 -7.07 7.76 8.56
C PRO A 457 -5.78 7.69 7.74
N PHE A 458 -5.27 6.48 7.47
CA PHE A 458 -4.05 6.26 6.68
C PHE A 458 -4.38 5.49 5.40
N SER A 459 -3.89 6.00 4.27
CA SER A 459 -4.08 5.43 2.93
C SER A 459 -2.77 5.49 2.16
N LEU A 460 -2.43 4.43 1.44
CA LEU A 460 -1.29 4.43 0.53
C LEU A 460 -1.61 5.06 -0.85
N PHE A 461 -2.84 5.43 -1.15
CA PHE A 461 -3.16 6.14 -2.39
C PHE A 461 -2.98 7.67 -2.28
N ILE A 462 -2.96 8.20 -1.04
CA ILE A 462 -2.76 9.64 -0.78
C ILE A 462 -1.24 9.96 -0.81
N PRO A 463 -0.75 10.84 -1.70
CA PRO A 463 0.68 11.15 -1.84
C PRO A 463 1.36 11.59 -0.54
N ALA A 464 0.71 12.45 0.25
CA ALA A 464 1.24 12.90 1.53
C ALA A 464 1.46 11.74 2.52
N HIS A 465 0.53 10.78 2.55
CA HIS A 465 0.60 9.59 3.40
C HIS A 465 1.69 8.61 2.96
N ARG A 466 1.87 8.40 1.64
CA ARG A 466 2.98 7.60 1.10
C ARG A 466 4.33 8.17 1.52
N LYS A 467 4.53 9.48 1.37
CA LYS A 467 5.77 10.18 1.71
C LYS A 467 6.17 10.02 3.18
N VAL A 468 5.21 10.14 4.12
CA VAL A 468 5.48 9.94 5.56
C VAL A 468 5.76 8.48 5.92
N ALA A 469 5.10 7.53 5.23
CA ALA A 469 5.35 6.10 5.39
C ALA A 469 6.73 5.70 4.83
N ALA A 470 7.09 6.16 3.63
CA ALA A 470 8.40 5.95 3.01
C ALA A 470 9.52 6.47 3.91
N ARG A 471 9.37 7.69 4.47
CA ARG A 471 10.35 8.23 5.40
C ARG A 471 10.51 7.39 6.68
N LEU A 472 9.43 6.80 7.19
CA LEU A 472 9.49 5.89 8.34
C LEU A 472 10.19 4.56 7.99
N ILE A 473 9.94 4.03 6.80
CA ILE A 473 10.64 2.85 6.26
C ILE A 473 12.15 3.13 6.16
N ASP A 474 12.57 4.27 5.60
CA ASP A 474 13.98 4.66 5.49
C ASP A 474 14.66 4.72 6.86
N ILE A 475 13.97 5.27 7.86
CA ILE A 475 14.46 5.34 9.23
C ILE A 475 14.67 3.94 9.82
N PHE A 476 13.71 3.03 9.66
CA PHE A 476 13.83 1.65 10.13
C PHE A 476 14.90 0.85 9.37
N MET A 477 15.03 1.05 8.06
CA MET A 477 16.05 0.40 7.23
C MET A 477 17.46 0.93 7.55
N GLY A 478 17.59 2.23 7.84
CA GLY A 478 18.86 2.88 8.21
C GLY A 478 19.44 2.49 9.57
N MET A 479 18.68 1.77 10.42
CA MET A 479 19.19 1.33 11.73
C MET A 479 20.25 0.24 11.62
N ARG A 480 21.41 0.47 12.25
CA ARG A 480 22.62 -0.37 12.09
C ARG A 480 22.51 -1.77 12.67
N THR A 481 21.69 -1.95 13.71
CA THR A 481 21.51 -3.24 14.39
C THR A 481 20.04 -3.47 14.73
N TYR A 482 19.64 -4.73 14.85
CA TYR A 482 18.33 -5.13 15.35
C TYR A 482 17.97 -4.45 16.69
N GLU A 483 18.93 -4.27 17.60
CA GLU A 483 18.66 -3.60 18.89
C GLU A 483 18.40 -2.09 18.74
N ASP A 484 19.05 -1.42 17.77
CA ASP A 484 18.75 -0.01 17.44
C ASP A 484 17.41 0.11 16.72
N PHE A 485 17.11 -0.81 15.79
CA PHE A 485 15.83 -0.89 15.09
C PHE A 485 14.66 -1.10 16.06
N LEU A 486 14.77 -2.07 16.98
CA LEU A 486 13.78 -2.31 18.03
C LEU A 486 13.57 -1.06 18.89
N SER A 487 14.64 -0.34 19.24
CA SER A 487 14.56 0.88 20.04
C SER A 487 13.78 1.99 19.32
N VAL A 488 14.08 2.27 18.06
CA VAL A 488 13.32 3.25 17.27
C VAL A 488 11.87 2.80 17.10
N ALA A 489 11.62 1.53 16.78
CA ALA A 489 10.26 1.01 16.61
C ALA A 489 9.41 1.16 17.88
N VAL A 490 9.96 0.83 19.06
CA VAL A 490 9.30 1.06 20.36
C VAL A 490 9.02 2.56 20.59
N TYR A 491 9.97 3.46 20.30
CA TYR A 491 9.75 4.90 20.46
C TYR A 491 8.66 5.45 19.54
N CYS A 492 8.62 4.97 18.29
CA CYS A 492 7.69 5.41 17.24
C CYS A 492 6.25 4.95 17.50
N ARG A 493 6.07 3.72 17.99
CA ARG A 493 4.77 3.05 18.14
C ARG A 493 3.70 3.85 18.89
N ASP A 494 4.11 4.56 19.94
CA ASP A 494 3.17 5.32 20.79
C ASP A 494 2.96 6.77 20.32
N ARG A 495 3.68 7.20 19.26
CA ARG A 495 3.64 8.57 18.70
C ARG A 495 3.02 8.64 17.31
N MET A 496 3.21 7.60 16.52
CA MET A 496 2.79 7.56 15.11
C MET A 496 1.43 6.90 14.94
N ASN A 497 0.81 7.16 13.80
CA ASN A 497 -0.39 6.48 13.34
C ASN A 497 -0.20 4.94 13.34
N PRO A 498 -1.06 4.15 14.01
CA PRO A 498 -0.91 2.69 14.10
C PRO A 498 -0.89 1.98 12.74
N ASN A 499 -1.74 2.40 11.79
CA ASN A 499 -1.78 1.78 10.45
C ASN A 499 -0.48 2.02 9.68
N MET A 500 -0.02 3.28 9.63
CA MET A 500 1.25 3.66 9.01
C MET A 500 2.44 2.96 9.69
N PHE A 501 2.45 2.90 11.03
CA PHE A 501 3.51 2.27 11.79
C PHE A 501 3.62 0.77 11.50
N ILE A 502 2.49 0.05 11.52
CA ILE A 502 2.46 -1.39 11.21
C ILE A 502 2.85 -1.65 9.75
N TYR A 503 2.39 -0.82 8.80
CA TYR A 503 2.83 -0.92 7.40
C TYR A 503 4.36 -0.75 7.27
N ALA A 504 4.91 0.34 7.79
CA ALA A 504 6.35 0.62 7.70
C ALA A 504 7.20 -0.43 8.45
N LEU A 505 6.72 -0.90 9.60
CA LEU A 505 7.36 -1.97 10.37
C LEU A 505 7.38 -3.30 9.59
N SER A 506 6.27 -3.65 8.94
CA SER A 506 6.16 -4.82 8.08
C SER A 506 7.13 -4.75 6.90
N VAL A 507 7.16 -3.64 6.16
CA VAL A 507 8.12 -3.44 5.05
C VAL A 507 9.56 -3.56 5.55
N ALA A 508 9.91 -2.93 6.67
CA ALA A 508 11.25 -3.03 7.24
C ALA A 508 11.61 -4.47 7.66
N ILE A 509 10.68 -5.21 8.29
CA ILE A 509 10.92 -6.61 8.68
C ILE A 509 11.18 -7.50 7.46
N LEU A 510 10.44 -7.30 6.35
CA LEU A 510 10.63 -8.03 5.10
C LEU A 510 12.00 -7.78 4.44
N HIS A 511 12.49 -6.54 4.45
CA HIS A 511 13.67 -6.17 3.65
C HIS A 511 14.99 -6.20 4.44
N ARG A 512 14.97 -6.00 5.76
CA ARG A 512 16.20 -5.98 6.59
C ARG A 512 16.86 -7.36 6.73
N PRO A 513 18.18 -7.50 6.51
CA PRO A 513 18.91 -8.78 6.56
C PRO A 513 18.89 -9.46 7.95
N ASP A 514 18.74 -8.70 9.05
CA ASP A 514 18.73 -9.21 10.42
C ASP A 514 17.34 -9.60 10.95
N THR A 515 16.29 -9.34 10.17
CA THR A 515 14.90 -9.74 10.49
C THR A 515 14.23 -10.55 9.40
N LYS A 516 14.84 -10.76 8.21
CA LYS A 516 14.18 -11.42 7.06
C LYS A 516 13.31 -12.60 7.48
N ASN A 517 13.89 -13.52 8.28
CA ASN A 517 13.35 -14.80 8.78
C ASN A 517 12.22 -14.70 9.84
N LEU A 518 11.66 -13.51 10.11
CA LEU A 518 10.56 -13.33 11.05
C LEU A 518 9.19 -13.41 10.34
N PRO A 519 8.24 -14.22 10.84
CA PRO A 519 6.86 -14.21 10.35
C PRO A 519 6.16 -12.93 10.79
N ILE A 520 5.53 -12.24 9.85
CA ILE A 520 4.69 -11.08 10.13
C ILE A 520 3.28 -11.58 10.54
N PRO A 521 2.70 -11.12 11.65
CA PRO A 521 1.33 -11.45 12.02
C PRO A 521 0.34 -11.00 10.93
N PRO A 522 -0.64 -11.83 10.56
CA PRO A 522 -1.54 -11.52 9.45
C PRO A 522 -2.42 -10.31 9.78
N LEU A 523 -2.67 -9.43 8.81
CA LEU A 523 -3.30 -8.13 9.09
C LEU A 523 -4.70 -8.25 9.72
N HIS A 524 -5.47 -9.28 9.39
CA HIS A 524 -6.81 -9.48 9.97
C HIS A 524 -6.78 -9.79 11.48
N GLU A 525 -5.67 -10.27 12.04
CA GLU A 525 -5.52 -10.41 13.50
C GLU A 525 -5.02 -9.10 14.15
N VAL A 526 -4.44 -8.18 13.37
CA VAL A 526 -3.86 -6.91 13.86
C VAL A 526 -4.85 -5.74 13.74
N PHE A 527 -5.50 -5.61 12.59
CA PHE A 527 -6.58 -4.69 12.28
C PHE A 527 -7.78 -5.50 11.73
N PRO A 528 -8.49 -6.27 12.58
CA PRO A 528 -9.69 -7.01 12.18
C PRO A 528 -10.79 -6.10 11.60
N ASP A 529 -10.72 -4.81 11.95
CA ASP A 529 -11.66 -3.74 11.60
C ASP A 529 -11.73 -3.40 10.10
N LYS A 530 -10.73 -3.84 9.31
CA LYS A 530 -10.74 -3.79 7.84
C LYS A 530 -11.41 -5.00 7.18
N TYR A 531 -11.69 -6.05 7.95
CA TYR A 531 -12.09 -7.36 7.42
C TYR A 531 -13.46 -7.84 7.88
N ILE A 532 -14.00 -7.25 8.96
CA ILE A 532 -15.17 -7.75 9.69
C ILE A 532 -16.14 -6.58 9.93
N ASP A 533 -17.44 -6.89 9.84
CA ASP A 533 -18.55 -5.99 10.20
C ASP A 533 -18.33 -5.28 11.55
N GLY A 534 -18.46 -3.95 11.53
CA GLY A 534 -18.37 -3.08 12.69
C GLY A 534 -19.28 -3.52 13.85
N GLY A 535 -20.47 -4.05 13.52
CA GLY A 535 -21.44 -4.57 14.48
C GLY A 535 -20.90 -5.70 15.37
N ILE A 536 -19.89 -6.45 14.92
CA ILE A 536 -19.31 -7.59 15.64
C ILE A 536 -18.42 -7.14 16.81
N PHE A 537 -17.77 -5.98 16.74
CA PHE A 537 -16.79 -5.57 17.77
C PHE A 537 -17.43 -5.25 19.13
N SER A 538 -18.69 -4.84 19.14
CA SER A 538 -19.47 -4.65 20.37
C SER A 538 -19.65 -5.99 21.12
N ARG A 539 -20.13 -7.01 20.42
CA ARG A 539 -20.32 -8.39 20.91
C ARG A 539 -18.98 -9.04 21.28
N ALA A 540 -17.93 -8.81 20.49
CA ALA A 540 -16.58 -9.30 20.80
C ALA A 540 -16.04 -8.69 22.10
N ARG A 541 -16.32 -7.42 22.36
CA ARG A 541 -15.97 -6.74 23.61
C ARG A 541 -16.81 -7.22 24.79
N GLU A 542 -18.09 -7.50 24.59
CA GLU A 542 -18.97 -8.13 25.60
C GLU A 542 -18.44 -9.51 26.01
N GLU A 543 -18.25 -10.40 25.04
CA GLU A 543 -17.73 -11.77 25.24
C GLU A 543 -16.34 -11.77 25.90
N ALA A 544 -15.48 -10.81 25.54
CA ALA A 544 -14.16 -10.68 26.15
C ALA A 544 -14.20 -10.27 27.64
N ASN A 545 -15.22 -9.51 28.07
CA ASN A 545 -15.33 -8.98 29.43
C ASN A 545 -16.22 -9.82 30.36
N ILE A 546 -17.25 -10.48 29.84
CA ILE A 546 -18.19 -11.29 30.63
C ILE A 546 -17.70 -12.74 30.75
N SER A 547 -17.32 -13.36 29.63
CA SER A 547 -16.99 -14.78 29.57
C SER A 547 -15.51 -15.06 29.87
N SER A 548 -15.26 -16.09 30.69
CA SER A 548 -13.90 -16.59 30.91
C SER A 548 -13.33 -17.18 29.62
N ALA A 549 -12.03 -16.99 29.37
CA ALA A 549 -11.42 -17.29 28.06
C ALA A 549 -11.61 -18.73 27.56
N GLY A 550 -11.75 -19.72 28.46
CA GLY A 550 -12.00 -21.12 28.11
C GLY A 550 -13.47 -21.48 27.86
N GLN A 551 -14.40 -20.55 28.06
CA GLN A 551 -15.84 -20.73 27.87
C GLN A 551 -16.41 -19.92 26.69
N ARG A 552 -15.56 -19.10 26.03
CA ARG A 552 -16.01 -18.19 24.97
C ARG A 552 -16.49 -18.93 23.73
N ILE A 553 -17.64 -18.51 23.21
CA ILE A 553 -18.27 -19.10 22.03
C ILE A 553 -17.90 -18.25 20.79
N PRO A 554 -17.54 -18.87 19.63
CA PRO A 554 -17.28 -18.12 18.41
C PRO A 554 -18.47 -17.28 17.97
N ILE A 555 -18.26 -15.98 17.77
CA ILE A 555 -19.31 -15.06 17.30
C ILE A 555 -19.47 -15.26 15.79
N GLU A 556 -20.67 -15.62 15.34
CA GLU A 556 -20.91 -15.83 13.91
C GLU A 556 -21.11 -14.51 13.15
N ILE A 557 -20.33 -14.32 12.08
CA ILE A 557 -20.51 -13.27 11.08
C ILE A 557 -21.61 -13.73 10.10
N PRO A 558 -22.69 -12.96 9.92
CA PRO A 558 -23.67 -13.23 8.87
C PRO A 558 -23.04 -13.09 7.49
N ARG A 559 -23.36 -14.01 6.57
CA ARG A 559 -22.90 -13.94 5.17
C ARG A 559 -23.38 -12.66 4.47
N ASP A 560 -24.59 -12.23 4.78
CA ASP A 560 -25.30 -11.14 4.13
C ASP A 560 -25.40 -9.98 5.13
N TYR A 561 -24.47 -9.02 5.03
CA TYR A 561 -24.33 -7.89 5.97
C TYR A 561 -24.14 -6.54 5.26
N THR A 562 -23.43 -6.50 4.13
CA THR A 562 -23.27 -5.30 3.30
C THR A 562 -24.56 -4.96 2.55
N ALA A 563 -25.19 -5.95 1.92
CA ALA A 563 -26.49 -5.86 1.28
C ALA A 563 -27.29 -7.18 1.46
N SER A 564 -28.36 -7.34 0.68
CA SER A 564 -29.13 -8.58 0.54
C SER A 564 -29.30 -8.91 -0.96
N ASP A 565 -29.84 -10.08 -1.29
CA ASP A 565 -30.09 -10.52 -2.68
C ASP A 565 -31.04 -9.62 -3.51
N LEU A 566 -31.62 -8.56 -2.90
CA LEU A 566 -32.29 -7.46 -3.61
C LEU A 566 -31.32 -6.61 -4.43
N ASP A 567 -30.06 -6.54 -4.00
CA ASP A 567 -28.94 -5.99 -4.76
C ASP A 567 -28.29 -7.13 -5.55
N GLU A 568 -28.23 -7.01 -6.88
CA GLU A 568 -27.69 -8.09 -7.72
C GLU A 568 -26.17 -8.28 -7.56
N GLU A 569 -25.44 -7.24 -7.20
CA GLU A 569 -24.00 -7.31 -6.92
C GLU A 569 -23.70 -8.03 -5.59
N HIS A 570 -24.71 -8.17 -4.71
CA HIS A 570 -24.59 -8.96 -3.48
C HIS A 570 -24.33 -10.45 -3.75
N ARG A 571 -24.79 -10.98 -4.89
CA ARG A 571 -24.60 -12.40 -5.25
C ARG A 571 -23.14 -12.84 -5.31
N VAL A 572 -22.21 -11.91 -5.54
CA VAL A 572 -20.76 -12.12 -5.56
C VAL A 572 -20.03 -11.53 -4.34
N ALA A 573 -20.75 -11.12 -3.29
CA ALA A 573 -20.17 -10.62 -2.03
C ALA A 573 -19.22 -11.66 -1.39
N TYR A 574 -19.52 -12.96 -1.49
CA TYR A 574 -18.65 -14.04 -1.01
C TYR A 574 -17.24 -14.04 -1.62
N TRP A 575 -17.05 -13.35 -2.76
CA TRP A 575 -15.76 -13.18 -3.41
C TRP A 575 -15.16 -11.82 -3.07
N ARG A 576 -15.93 -10.74 -3.25
CA ARG A 576 -15.51 -9.35 -2.98
C ARG A 576 -15.03 -9.16 -1.55
N GLU A 577 -15.72 -9.79 -0.62
CA GLU A 577 -15.58 -9.57 0.82
C GLU A 577 -14.87 -10.73 1.54
N ASP A 578 -14.36 -11.72 0.78
CA ASP A 578 -13.52 -12.78 1.33
C ASP A 578 -12.27 -12.19 1.99
N ILE A 579 -12.03 -12.61 3.24
CA ILE A 579 -10.92 -12.11 4.04
C ILE A 579 -9.57 -12.51 3.40
N GLY A 580 -9.48 -13.69 2.80
CA GLY A 580 -8.27 -14.19 2.14
C GLY A 580 -7.91 -13.43 0.86
N VAL A 581 -8.88 -13.06 0.03
CA VAL A 581 -8.66 -12.23 -1.18
C VAL A 581 -8.16 -10.84 -0.80
N ASN A 582 -8.83 -10.20 0.17
CA ASN A 582 -8.43 -8.87 0.64
C ASN A 582 -7.06 -8.89 1.35
N LEU A 583 -6.73 -9.97 2.07
CA LEU A 583 -5.38 -10.21 2.60
C LEU A 583 -4.36 -10.39 1.48
N HIS A 584 -4.65 -11.16 0.43
CA HIS A 584 -3.74 -11.35 -0.70
C HIS A 584 -3.38 -10.02 -1.35
N HIS A 585 -4.38 -9.20 -1.68
CA HIS A 585 -4.20 -7.88 -2.30
C HIS A 585 -3.37 -6.92 -1.42
N TRP A 586 -3.65 -6.85 -0.12
CA TRP A 586 -2.83 -6.06 0.80
C TRP A 586 -1.39 -6.57 0.90
N HIS A 587 -1.18 -7.89 1.01
CA HIS A 587 0.17 -8.46 1.06
C HIS A 587 0.94 -8.28 -0.26
N TRP A 588 0.24 -8.29 -1.40
CA TRP A 588 0.85 -8.02 -2.69
C TRP A 588 1.41 -6.59 -2.74
N HIS A 589 0.60 -5.58 -2.40
CA HIS A 589 1.05 -4.18 -2.31
C HIS A 589 2.09 -3.93 -1.19
N LEU A 590 2.09 -4.73 -0.11
CA LEU A 590 3.15 -4.70 0.91
C LEU A 590 4.49 -5.21 0.37
N VAL A 591 4.47 -6.25 -0.48
CA VAL A 591 5.69 -6.83 -1.10
C VAL A 591 6.15 -5.97 -2.27
N TYR A 592 5.24 -5.40 -3.05
CA TYR A 592 5.50 -4.60 -4.24
C TYR A 592 5.02 -3.13 -4.09
N PRO A 593 5.48 -2.38 -3.07
CA PRO A 593 5.03 -1.01 -2.83
C PRO A 593 5.47 -0.10 -3.97
N PHE A 594 4.61 0.84 -4.37
CA PHE A 594 4.91 1.83 -5.41
C PHE A 594 5.87 2.96 -4.97
N GLU A 595 5.99 3.22 -3.66
CA GLU A 595 6.79 4.31 -3.10
C GLU A 595 7.52 3.87 -1.81
N ALA A 596 8.86 3.91 -1.87
CA ALA A 596 9.82 3.70 -0.78
C ALA A 596 11.23 4.06 -1.32
N ASP A 597 12.31 3.72 -0.62
CA ASP A 597 13.65 3.67 -1.24
C ASP A 597 13.64 2.79 -2.51
N VAL A 598 14.33 3.22 -3.58
CA VAL A 598 14.37 2.52 -4.88
C VAL A 598 14.82 1.06 -4.73
N ARG A 599 15.69 0.74 -3.77
CA ARG A 599 16.15 -0.64 -3.49
C ARG A 599 15.06 -1.55 -2.91
N ILE A 600 13.94 -0.97 -2.47
CA ILE A 600 12.75 -1.68 -2.00
C ILE A 600 11.73 -1.80 -3.15
N VAL A 601 11.50 -0.73 -3.91
CA VAL A 601 10.49 -0.71 -5.00
C VAL A 601 10.95 -1.49 -6.23
N ASN A 602 12.24 -1.40 -6.60
CA ASN A 602 12.81 -2.01 -7.81
C ASN A 602 12.98 -3.53 -7.65
N LYS A 603 11.86 -4.25 -7.75
CA LYS A 603 11.78 -5.71 -7.83
C LYS A 603 11.57 -6.15 -9.26
N ASP A 604 12.09 -7.34 -9.59
CA ASP A 604 12.04 -7.93 -10.93
C ASP A 604 10.61 -7.96 -11.49
N ARG A 605 10.43 -7.33 -12.67
CA ARG A 605 9.19 -7.31 -13.48
C ARG A 605 7.93 -6.89 -12.69
N ARG A 606 8.07 -5.99 -11.72
CA ARG A 606 6.96 -5.65 -10.80
C ARG A 606 5.81 -4.85 -11.44
N GLY A 607 6.05 -4.15 -12.55
CA GLY A 607 5.01 -3.50 -13.34
C GLY A 607 4.25 -4.50 -14.21
N GLU A 608 4.93 -5.50 -14.77
CA GLU A 608 4.26 -6.60 -15.47
C GLU A 608 3.44 -7.45 -14.49
N LEU A 609 3.96 -7.68 -13.28
CA LEU A 609 3.25 -8.37 -12.22
C LEU A 609 2.04 -7.57 -11.70
N PHE A 610 2.14 -6.24 -11.64
CA PHE A 610 1.01 -5.35 -11.35
C PHE A 610 -0.12 -5.56 -12.36
N TYR A 611 0.20 -5.51 -13.67
CA TYR A 611 -0.76 -5.84 -14.73
C TYR A 611 -1.34 -7.25 -14.52
N TYR A 612 -0.49 -8.27 -14.40
CA TYR A 612 -0.93 -9.66 -14.48
C TYR A 612 -1.78 -10.10 -13.29
N MET A 613 -1.41 -9.70 -12.07
CA MET A 613 -2.17 -10.01 -10.86
C MET A 613 -3.59 -9.41 -10.94
N HIS A 614 -3.72 -8.16 -11.37
CA HIS A 614 -5.03 -7.50 -11.55
C HIS A 614 -5.82 -8.05 -12.75
N GLN A 615 -5.17 -8.37 -13.86
CA GLN A 615 -5.81 -9.04 -15.02
C GLN A 615 -6.40 -10.40 -14.61
N GLN A 616 -5.69 -11.16 -13.79
CA GLN A 616 -6.17 -12.46 -13.29
C GLN A 616 -7.28 -12.31 -12.24
N ILE A 617 -7.24 -11.27 -11.39
CA ILE A 617 -8.38 -10.86 -10.56
C ILE A 617 -9.62 -10.59 -11.43
N GLN A 618 -9.46 -9.88 -12.56
CA GLN A 618 -10.57 -9.60 -13.48
C GLN A 618 -11.10 -10.87 -14.16
N ALA A 619 -10.23 -11.76 -14.63
CA ALA A 619 -10.64 -13.05 -15.21
C ALA A 619 -11.45 -13.88 -14.19
N ARG A 620 -10.95 -13.98 -12.95
CA ARG A 620 -11.60 -14.71 -11.84
C ARG A 620 -12.94 -14.10 -11.46
N TYR A 621 -12.99 -12.78 -11.23
CA TYR A 621 -14.23 -12.09 -10.87
C TYR A 621 -15.28 -12.19 -11.98
N ASN A 622 -14.91 -12.05 -13.26
CA ASN A 622 -15.83 -12.24 -14.38
C ASN A 622 -16.37 -13.69 -14.46
N CYS A 623 -15.55 -14.70 -14.18
CA CYS A 623 -16.04 -16.08 -14.11
C CYS A 623 -17.07 -16.27 -12.97
N GLU A 624 -16.85 -15.64 -11.82
CA GLU A 624 -17.76 -15.68 -10.67
C GLU A 624 -19.08 -14.93 -10.95
N ARG A 625 -19.02 -13.80 -11.67
CA ARG A 625 -20.23 -13.12 -12.17
C ARG A 625 -21.08 -14.05 -13.04
N LEU A 626 -20.46 -14.71 -14.02
CA LEU A 626 -21.16 -15.68 -14.89
C LEU A 626 -21.74 -16.87 -14.09
N CYS A 627 -21.02 -17.38 -13.09
CA CYS A 627 -21.51 -18.43 -12.20
C CYS A 627 -22.78 -18.03 -11.41
N ASN A 628 -22.95 -16.73 -11.13
CA ASN A 628 -24.09 -16.17 -10.39
C ASN A 628 -25.11 -15.43 -11.29
N ARG A 629 -25.09 -15.69 -12.60
CA ARG A 629 -26.00 -15.11 -13.61
C ARG A 629 -25.94 -13.57 -13.68
N LEU A 630 -24.76 -13.01 -13.48
CA LEU A 630 -24.43 -11.62 -13.76
C LEU A 630 -23.64 -11.54 -15.08
N GLY A 631 -23.77 -10.44 -15.80
CA GLY A 631 -22.92 -10.19 -16.97
C GLY A 631 -21.47 -9.91 -16.60
N ARG A 632 -20.51 -10.01 -17.54
CA ARG A 632 -19.16 -9.49 -17.34
C ARG A 632 -19.19 -8.03 -16.87
N VAL A 633 -18.17 -7.65 -16.11
CA VAL A 633 -18.03 -6.32 -15.55
C VAL A 633 -18.01 -5.24 -16.64
N THR A 634 -18.73 -4.14 -16.42
CA THR A 634 -18.74 -2.99 -17.31
C THR A 634 -17.57 -2.07 -16.94
N ARG A 635 -16.69 -1.76 -17.90
CA ARG A 635 -15.55 -0.85 -17.71
C ARG A 635 -16.03 0.54 -17.24
N LEU A 636 -15.29 1.21 -16.36
CA LEU A 636 -15.55 2.59 -15.94
C LEU A 636 -14.78 3.57 -16.84
N ILE A 637 -15.32 3.82 -18.04
CA ILE A 637 -14.64 4.62 -19.10
C ILE A 637 -14.97 6.11 -19.01
N ASN A 638 -16.23 6.45 -18.70
CA ASN A 638 -16.66 7.83 -18.50
C ASN A 638 -16.75 8.14 -17.00
N TRP A 639 -15.86 9.00 -16.50
CA TRP A 639 -15.82 9.39 -15.09
C TRP A 639 -16.79 10.52 -14.73
N ARG A 640 -17.48 11.09 -15.73
CA ARG A 640 -18.45 12.18 -15.56
C ARG A 640 -19.90 11.68 -15.54
N GLU A 641 -20.11 10.38 -15.74
CA GLU A 641 -21.42 9.72 -15.63
C GLU A 641 -21.70 9.25 -14.19
N PRO A 642 -22.98 9.16 -13.77
CA PRO A 642 -23.37 8.54 -12.50
C PRO A 642 -22.94 7.07 -12.43
N ILE A 643 -22.35 6.67 -11.31
CA ILE A 643 -22.01 5.29 -10.98
C ILE A 643 -23.27 4.59 -10.44
N PRO A 644 -23.89 3.63 -11.17
CA PRO A 644 -25.12 2.99 -10.72
C PRO A 644 -24.88 2.08 -9.50
N GLU A 645 -23.70 1.47 -9.37
CA GLU A 645 -23.39 0.56 -8.25
C GLU A 645 -23.15 1.35 -6.94
N GLY A 646 -24.10 1.28 -6.02
CA GLY A 646 -23.89 1.70 -4.63
C GLY A 646 -23.09 0.67 -3.83
N TYR A 647 -22.45 1.08 -2.74
CA TYR A 647 -21.81 0.15 -1.81
C TYR A 647 -21.75 0.71 -0.37
N PHE A 648 -22.19 -0.10 0.59
CA PHE A 648 -22.29 0.25 2.02
C PHE A 648 -21.47 -0.73 2.87
N PRO A 649 -20.19 -0.44 3.16
CA PRO A 649 -19.20 -1.44 3.59
C PRO A 649 -19.42 -2.05 4.99
N LYS A 650 -20.19 -1.38 5.86
CA LYS A 650 -20.40 -1.76 7.28
C LYS A 650 -19.10 -1.96 8.10
N LEU A 651 -17.99 -1.37 7.66
CA LEU A 651 -16.74 -1.39 8.40
C LEU A 651 -16.65 -0.15 9.30
N ASP A 652 -16.06 -0.32 10.48
CA ASP A 652 -15.72 0.75 11.42
C ASP A 652 -14.20 0.75 11.64
N SER A 653 -13.54 1.91 11.65
CA SER A 653 -12.13 1.99 12.06
C SER A 653 -12.03 2.14 13.58
N LEU A 654 -11.42 1.16 14.24
CA LEU A 654 -11.09 1.22 15.68
C LEU A 654 -10.01 2.26 15.96
N THR A 655 -9.14 2.56 14.97
CA THR A 655 -8.09 3.59 15.09
C THR A 655 -8.66 5.00 15.00
N ALA A 656 -9.48 5.28 13.99
CA ALA A 656 -10.06 6.61 13.76
C ALA A 656 -11.36 6.86 14.55
N SER A 657 -11.98 5.81 15.08
CA SER A 657 -13.32 5.85 15.71
C SER A 657 -14.39 6.44 14.77
N ARG A 658 -14.35 6.03 13.50
CA ARG A 658 -15.26 6.44 12.43
C ARG A 658 -15.66 5.24 11.56
N THR A 659 -16.90 5.24 11.09
CA THR A 659 -17.41 4.35 10.03
C THR A 659 -16.65 4.62 8.72
N TRP A 660 -16.40 3.60 7.91
CA TRP A 660 -15.95 3.79 6.53
C TRP A 660 -17.10 4.34 5.67
N PRO A 661 -16.96 5.50 5.00
CA PRO A 661 -18.04 6.08 4.21
C PRO A 661 -18.53 5.17 3.08
N ALA A 662 -19.83 5.21 2.84
CA ALA A 662 -20.49 4.49 1.77
C ALA A 662 -20.55 5.33 0.48
N ARG A 663 -20.69 4.66 -0.68
CA ARG A 663 -21.08 5.31 -1.93
C ARG A 663 -22.56 5.01 -2.21
N PRO A 664 -23.45 6.01 -2.29
CA PRO A 664 -24.83 5.78 -2.72
C PRO A 664 -24.89 5.40 -4.21
N SER A 665 -25.93 4.69 -4.63
CA SER A 665 -26.21 4.47 -6.05
C SER A 665 -26.46 5.80 -6.77
N GLY A 666 -25.93 5.94 -7.98
CA GLY A 666 -26.00 7.17 -8.78
C GLY A 666 -24.98 8.25 -8.38
N ALA A 667 -23.98 7.93 -7.56
CA ALA A 667 -22.93 8.88 -7.20
C ALA A 667 -22.10 9.33 -8.42
N VAL A 668 -21.80 10.62 -8.52
CA VAL A 668 -21.03 11.22 -9.63
C VAL A 668 -19.66 11.63 -9.09
N LEU A 669 -18.58 11.36 -9.84
CA LEU A 669 -17.24 11.79 -9.45
C LEU A 669 -17.09 13.31 -9.64
N HIS A 670 -16.29 13.93 -8.76
CA HIS A 670 -16.06 15.37 -8.72
C HIS A 670 -14.58 15.66 -8.54
N ASP A 671 -14.12 16.80 -9.04
CA ASP A 671 -12.74 17.27 -8.89
C ASP A 671 -12.37 17.39 -7.40
N ILE A 672 -11.13 17.01 -7.05
CA ILE A 672 -10.69 16.85 -5.66
C ILE A 672 -9.92 18.09 -5.21
N ASN A 673 -10.43 18.77 -4.18
CA ASN A 673 -9.78 19.94 -3.56
C ASN A 673 -9.74 19.78 -2.03
N ARG A 674 -8.89 18.87 -1.55
CA ARG A 674 -8.76 18.52 -0.14
C ARG A 674 -7.41 19.01 0.39
N GLN A 675 -7.34 20.32 0.67
CA GLN A 675 -6.13 20.95 1.23
C GLN A 675 -5.61 20.30 2.51
N ALA A 676 -6.50 19.71 3.33
CA ALA A 676 -6.12 18.97 4.53
C ALA A 676 -5.30 17.71 4.23
N ASP A 677 -5.62 17.01 3.14
CA ASP A 677 -4.94 15.79 2.67
C ASP A 677 -3.82 16.07 1.66
N GLN A 678 -3.58 17.36 1.34
CA GLN A 678 -2.67 17.84 0.30
C GLN A 678 -3.02 17.29 -1.10
N LEU A 679 -4.32 17.24 -1.41
CA LEU A 679 -4.85 16.82 -2.71
C LEU A 679 -5.52 18.01 -3.41
N ASP A 680 -5.09 18.29 -4.65
CA ASP A 680 -5.67 19.29 -5.53
C ASP A 680 -5.46 18.78 -6.98
N PHE A 681 -6.48 18.19 -7.59
CA PHE A 681 -6.46 17.66 -8.95
C PHE A 681 -7.87 17.50 -9.51
N ASP A 682 -8.02 17.60 -10.83
CA ASP A 682 -9.32 17.50 -11.50
C ASP A 682 -9.49 16.19 -12.31
N ILE A 683 -10.70 15.93 -12.79
CA ILE A 683 -10.98 14.76 -13.65
C ILE A 683 -10.25 14.90 -15.00
N GLN A 684 -9.99 16.12 -15.46
CA GLN A 684 -9.31 16.39 -16.73
C GLN A 684 -7.81 16.01 -16.70
N ASP A 685 -7.16 16.08 -15.53
CA ASP A 685 -5.80 15.59 -15.31
C ASP A 685 -5.69 14.09 -15.60
N LEU A 686 -6.64 13.30 -15.08
CA LEU A 686 -6.72 11.86 -15.34
C LEU A 686 -7.05 11.58 -16.82
N GLU A 687 -7.94 12.37 -17.44
CA GLU A 687 -8.28 12.22 -18.86
C GLU A 687 -7.05 12.47 -19.74
N ARG A 688 -6.28 13.52 -19.42
CA ARG A 688 -5.04 13.88 -20.10
C ARG A 688 -3.94 12.83 -19.91
N TRP A 689 -3.81 12.22 -18.73
CA TRP A 689 -2.87 11.13 -18.50
C TRP A 689 -3.25 9.86 -19.26
N ARG A 690 -4.53 9.46 -19.22
CA ARG A 690 -5.07 8.36 -20.03
C ARG A 690 -4.72 8.54 -21.51
N ASP A 691 -4.98 9.71 -22.07
CA ASP A 691 -4.79 9.97 -23.50
C ASP A 691 -3.31 9.94 -23.90
N ARG A 692 -2.41 10.47 -23.05
CA ARG A 692 -0.94 10.35 -23.23
C ARG A 692 -0.43 8.92 -23.14
N ILE A 693 -1.05 8.09 -22.30
CA ILE A 693 -0.70 6.66 -22.18
C ILE A 693 -1.14 5.90 -23.45
N TYR A 694 -2.36 6.14 -23.95
CA TYR A 694 -2.78 5.61 -25.25
C TYR A 694 -1.89 6.08 -26.40
N GLU A 695 -1.49 7.36 -26.43
CA GLU A 695 -0.55 7.88 -27.43
C GLU A 695 0.79 7.12 -27.40
N ALA A 696 1.36 6.91 -26.21
CA ALA A 696 2.61 6.18 -26.06
C ALA A 696 2.51 4.70 -26.50
N ILE A 697 1.37 4.05 -26.22
CA ILE A 697 1.07 2.70 -26.70
C ILE A 697 0.98 2.68 -28.24
N HIS A 698 0.20 3.57 -28.84
CA HIS A 698 -0.01 3.61 -30.30
C HIS A 698 1.26 4.02 -31.08
N THR A 699 2.12 4.85 -30.49
CA THR A 699 3.44 5.18 -31.06
C THR A 699 4.53 4.15 -30.73
N GLY A 700 4.23 3.12 -29.94
CA GLY A 700 5.17 2.07 -29.54
C GLY A 700 6.35 2.56 -28.68
N SER A 701 6.26 3.74 -28.08
CA SER A 701 7.35 4.36 -27.33
C SER A 701 6.85 5.35 -26.27
N ILE A 702 7.49 5.38 -25.11
CA ILE A 702 7.28 6.40 -24.07
C ILE A 702 8.35 7.48 -24.16
N THR A 703 8.08 8.66 -23.58
CA THR A 703 9.05 9.77 -23.48
C THR A 703 9.52 9.90 -22.04
N ASN A 704 10.83 9.74 -21.80
CA ASN A 704 11.40 9.86 -20.45
C ASN A 704 11.56 11.34 -20.00
N ILE A 705 12.05 11.57 -18.77
CA ILE A 705 12.29 12.94 -18.25
C ILE A 705 13.30 13.78 -19.04
N LYS A 706 14.13 13.18 -19.91
CA LYS A 706 15.08 13.89 -20.78
C LYS A 706 14.48 14.25 -22.16
N GLY A 707 13.26 13.80 -22.44
CA GLY A 707 12.66 13.92 -23.78
C GLY A 707 13.06 12.81 -24.77
N GLU A 708 13.82 11.81 -24.32
CA GLU A 708 14.23 10.67 -25.16
C GLU A 708 13.07 9.68 -25.33
N ARG A 709 12.89 9.13 -26.54
CA ARG A 709 11.91 8.07 -26.81
C ARG A 709 12.47 6.70 -26.43
N VAL A 710 11.81 6.01 -25.51
CA VAL A 710 12.14 4.65 -25.08
C VAL A 710 11.10 3.68 -25.66
N PRO A 711 11.49 2.65 -26.44
CA PRO A 711 10.54 1.75 -27.08
C PRO A 711 9.82 0.83 -26.08
N LEU A 712 8.53 0.61 -26.29
CA LEU A 712 7.72 -0.37 -25.57
C LEU A 712 7.94 -1.76 -26.18
N THR A 713 9.07 -2.39 -25.85
CA THR A 713 9.48 -3.67 -26.44
C THR A 713 8.61 -4.86 -25.99
N GLU A 714 8.69 -5.97 -26.72
CA GLU A 714 8.02 -7.23 -26.38
C GLU A 714 8.36 -7.77 -24.97
N LYS A 715 9.56 -7.48 -24.45
CA LYS A 715 10.05 -7.97 -23.14
C LYS A 715 9.83 -6.98 -22.00
N SER A 716 10.02 -5.68 -22.25
CA SER A 716 9.99 -4.64 -21.21
C SER A 716 8.80 -3.69 -21.28
N GLY A 717 8.08 -3.63 -22.41
CA GLY A 717 7.01 -2.65 -22.65
C GLY A 717 5.89 -2.73 -21.62
N ILE A 718 5.41 -3.94 -21.32
CA ILE A 718 4.37 -4.15 -20.31
C ILE A 718 4.83 -3.83 -18.88
N ASP A 719 6.12 -4.01 -18.56
CA ASP A 719 6.67 -3.69 -17.24
C ASP A 719 6.84 -2.17 -17.05
N VAL A 720 7.34 -1.49 -18.08
CA VAL A 720 7.40 -0.02 -18.12
C VAL A 720 5.99 0.58 -18.05
N LEU A 721 5.04 0.05 -18.82
CA LEU A 721 3.65 0.49 -18.81
C LEU A 721 2.97 0.23 -17.46
N GLY A 722 3.25 -0.90 -16.80
CA GLY A 722 2.74 -1.20 -15.46
C GLY A 722 3.21 -0.22 -14.40
N ASN A 723 4.50 0.17 -14.46
CA ASN A 723 5.03 1.21 -13.59
C ASN A 723 4.45 2.59 -13.88
N ILE A 724 4.19 2.93 -15.15
CA ILE A 724 3.51 4.17 -15.56
C ILE A 724 2.06 4.21 -15.08
N MET A 725 1.30 3.13 -15.27
CA MET A 725 -0.14 3.09 -15.00
C MET A 725 -0.47 3.21 -13.52
N GLU A 726 0.29 2.53 -12.64
CA GLU A 726 -0.05 2.38 -11.22
C GLU A 726 -0.25 3.73 -10.48
N SER A 727 0.66 4.71 -10.49
CA SER A 727 2.06 4.69 -10.92
C SER A 727 3.01 4.27 -9.79
N SER A 728 4.27 3.98 -10.13
CA SER A 728 5.36 3.75 -9.16
C SER A 728 6.50 4.76 -9.33
N ILE A 729 7.40 4.87 -8.35
CA ILE A 729 8.61 5.70 -8.47
C ILE A 729 9.59 5.25 -9.57
N LEU A 730 9.33 4.11 -10.23
CA LEU A 730 10.08 3.62 -11.39
C LEU A 730 9.54 4.19 -12.72
N THR A 731 8.47 5.01 -12.67
CA THR A 731 7.88 5.69 -13.82
C THR A 731 8.92 6.54 -14.56
N PRO A 732 9.17 6.32 -15.87
CA PRO A 732 10.19 7.05 -16.61
C PRO A 732 9.96 8.56 -16.74
N ASN A 733 8.71 9.03 -16.58
CA ASN A 733 8.34 10.45 -16.57
C ASN A 733 6.98 10.69 -15.86
N LEU A 734 7.02 10.88 -14.54
CA LEU A 734 5.82 11.11 -13.72
C LEU A 734 5.05 12.37 -14.12
N ASN A 735 5.75 13.43 -14.55
CA ASN A 735 5.12 14.69 -14.96
C ASN A 735 4.30 14.55 -16.26
N LEU A 736 4.73 13.65 -17.15
CA LEU A 736 4.04 13.40 -18.42
C LEU A 736 2.85 12.44 -18.22
N TYR A 737 3.09 11.29 -17.58
CA TYR A 737 2.10 10.21 -17.51
C TYR A 737 1.25 10.17 -16.23
N GLY A 738 1.63 10.91 -15.19
CA GLY A 738 0.85 11.04 -13.97
C GLY A 738 0.78 9.79 -13.10
N ASP A 739 -0.26 9.75 -12.26
CA ASP A 739 -0.49 8.71 -11.26
C ASP A 739 -1.90 8.12 -11.39
N LEU A 740 -2.24 7.69 -12.62
CA LEU A 740 -3.61 7.45 -13.08
C LEU A 740 -4.40 6.45 -12.23
N HIS A 741 -3.87 5.25 -11.96
CA HIS A 741 -4.61 4.24 -11.19
C HIS A 741 -4.78 4.68 -9.72
N ASN A 742 -3.71 5.13 -9.05
CA ASN A 742 -3.76 5.53 -7.65
C ASN A 742 -4.66 6.75 -7.42
N LEU A 743 -4.60 7.78 -8.28
CA LEU A 743 -5.49 8.94 -8.14
C LEU A 743 -6.91 8.65 -8.60
N GLY A 744 -7.14 7.67 -9.48
CA GLY A 744 -8.48 7.14 -9.74
C GLY A 744 -9.08 6.45 -8.50
N HIS A 745 -8.27 5.70 -7.74
CA HIS A 745 -8.66 5.19 -6.42
C HIS A 745 -9.00 6.34 -5.45
N VAL A 746 -8.20 7.41 -5.38
CA VAL A 746 -8.48 8.61 -4.56
C VAL A 746 -9.80 9.27 -4.96
N LEU A 747 -9.98 9.57 -6.25
CA LEU A 747 -11.17 10.20 -6.84
C LEU A 747 -12.45 9.44 -6.49
N ILE A 748 -12.45 8.12 -6.70
CA ILE A 748 -13.59 7.26 -6.34
C ILE A 748 -13.78 7.23 -4.81
N SER A 749 -12.70 7.19 -4.03
CA SER A 749 -12.79 7.05 -2.58
C SER A 749 -13.44 8.26 -1.89
N TYR A 750 -13.24 9.47 -2.44
CA TYR A 750 -13.74 10.75 -1.92
C TYR A 750 -15.00 11.27 -2.62
N VAL A 751 -15.67 10.46 -3.45
CA VAL A 751 -16.92 10.82 -4.16
C VAL A 751 -18.02 11.45 -3.28
N HIS A 752 -18.01 11.18 -1.98
CA HIS A 752 -18.97 11.68 -0.99
C HIS A 752 -18.55 13.01 -0.31
N ASP A 753 -17.28 13.39 -0.35
CA ASP A 753 -16.71 14.60 0.28
C ASP A 753 -15.45 15.07 -0.51
N PRO A 754 -15.58 15.49 -1.77
CA PRO A 754 -14.44 15.76 -2.67
C PRO A 754 -13.61 17.00 -2.29
N ASP A 755 -14.14 17.89 -1.44
CA ASP A 755 -13.48 19.13 -1.02
C ASP A 755 -13.34 19.27 0.51
N ASN A 756 -13.52 18.17 1.25
CA ASN A 756 -13.38 18.11 2.71
C ASN A 756 -14.34 19.06 3.48
N ARG A 757 -15.46 19.46 2.86
CA ARG A 757 -16.49 20.31 3.52
C ARG A 757 -17.23 19.56 4.63
N TYR A 758 -17.32 18.23 4.54
CA TYR A 758 -18.01 17.38 5.52
C TYR A 758 -17.06 16.78 6.57
N LEU A 759 -15.75 16.94 6.40
CA LEU A 759 -14.70 16.39 7.29
C LEU A 759 -14.76 14.86 7.37
N GLU A 760 -15.06 14.21 6.24
CA GLU A 760 -15.08 12.76 6.11
C GLU A 760 -13.77 12.22 5.51
N THR A 761 -13.57 10.92 5.71
CA THR A 761 -12.39 10.15 5.29
C THR A 761 -12.64 9.46 3.94
N PHE A 762 -11.59 8.99 3.28
CA PHE A 762 -11.75 8.10 2.12
C PHE A 762 -12.60 6.87 2.45
N SER A 763 -13.45 6.44 1.50
CA SER A 763 -14.18 5.16 1.57
C SER A 763 -13.25 3.96 1.30
N VAL A 764 -13.80 2.74 1.28
CA VAL A 764 -13.02 1.49 1.15
C VAL A 764 -12.11 1.40 -0.08
N MET A 765 -12.43 2.13 -1.17
CA MET A 765 -11.57 2.25 -2.35
C MET A 765 -10.23 2.94 -2.06
N GLY A 766 -10.15 3.70 -0.96
CA GLY A 766 -8.94 4.40 -0.51
C GLY A 766 -7.94 3.53 0.26
N GLU A 767 -8.17 2.24 0.46
CA GLU A 767 -7.25 1.34 1.20
C GLU A 767 -7.13 -0.02 0.50
N PRO A 768 -5.90 -0.46 0.13
CA PRO A 768 -5.70 -1.78 -0.49
C PRO A 768 -6.29 -2.97 0.29
N ALA A 769 -6.31 -2.94 1.63
CA ALA A 769 -6.93 -4.01 2.43
C ALA A 769 -8.48 -4.08 2.32
N THR A 770 -9.12 -3.07 1.72
CA THR A 770 -10.59 -2.99 1.62
C THR A 770 -11.12 -2.73 0.22
N ALA A 771 -10.30 -2.27 -0.72
CA ALA A 771 -10.76 -1.81 -2.04
C ALA A 771 -11.52 -2.88 -2.83
N MET A 772 -11.05 -4.14 -2.81
CA MET A 772 -11.71 -5.26 -3.50
C MET A 772 -13.13 -5.57 -2.99
N ARG A 773 -13.51 -5.06 -1.81
CA ARG A 773 -14.88 -5.22 -1.30
C ARG A 773 -15.91 -4.50 -2.18
N ASP A 774 -15.52 -3.43 -2.85
CA ASP A 774 -16.42 -2.54 -3.59
C ASP A 774 -16.62 -2.99 -5.05
N PRO A 775 -17.86 -3.14 -5.56
CA PRO A 775 -18.12 -3.41 -6.97
C PRO A 775 -17.42 -2.46 -7.97
N ILE A 776 -17.18 -1.20 -7.59
CA ILE A 776 -16.52 -0.22 -8.48
C ILE A 776 -15.04 -0.54 -8.71
N PHE A 777 -14.37 -1.26 -7.79
CA PHE A 777 -12.99 -1.69 -7.93
C PHE A 777 -12.81 -2.43 -9.25
N TYR A 778 -13.71 -3.37 -9.53
CA TYR A 778 -13.66 -4.20 -10.72
C TYR A 778 -13.93 -3.40 -11.99
N ARG A 779 -14.86 -2.45 -11.95
CA ARG A 779 -15.14 -1.58 -13.10
C ARG A 779 -13.97 -0.67 -13.44
N PHE A 780 -13.28 -0.13 -12.43
CA PHE A 780 -12.09 0.69 -12.59
C PHE A 780 -10.90 -0.13 -13.06
N HIS A 781 -10.60 -1.27 -12.41
CA HIS A 781 -9.52 -2.16 -12.85
C HIS A 781 -9.79 -2.82 -14.21
N ALA A 782 -11.04 -2.98 -14.64
CA ALA A 782 -11.36 -3.42 -16.00
C ALA A 782 -11.08 -2.32 -17.05
N PHE A 783 -11.15 -1.03 -16.68
CA PHE A 783 -10.64 0.06 -17.50
C PHE A 783 -9.11 0.07 -17.53
N CYS A 784 -8.44 -0.17 -16.40
CA CYS A 784 -6.98 -0.28 -16.36
C CYS A 784 -6.44 -1.48 -17.17
N ASP A 785 -7.07 -2.66 -17.06
CA ASP A 785 -6.76 -3.82 -17.89
C ASP A 785 -6.94 -3.50 -19.38
N ASP A 786 -7.99 -2.79 -19.77
CA ASP A 786 -8.22 -2.40 -21.17
C ASP A 786 -7.02 -1.66 -21.81
N ILE A 787 -6.40 -0.74 -21.06
CA ILE A 787 -5.19 -0.02 -21.49
C ILE A 787 -4.01 -1.00 -21.66
N PHE A 788 -3.83 -1.94 -20.74
CA PHE A 788 -2.81 -2.99 -20.87
C PHE A 788 -3.11 -3.94 -22.04
N GLN A 789 -4.38 -4.29 -22.27
CA GLN A 789 -4.80 -5.12 -23.40
C GLN A 789 -4.55 -4.42 -24.73
N GLU A 790 -4.70 -3.08 -24.82
CA GLU A 790 -4.32 -2.33 -26.02
C GLU A 790 -2.81 -2.40 -26.30
N HIS A 791 -1.94 -2.35 -25.29
CA HIS A 791 -0.52 -2.65 -25.51
C HIS A 791 -0.26 -4.11 -25.88
N LYS A 792 -0.85 -5.09 -25.18
CA LYS A 792 -0.73 -6.51 -25.55
C LYS A 792 -1.24 -6.81 -26.97
N ASN A 793 -2.19 -6.00 -27.45
CA ASN A 793 -2.73 -6.03 -28.80
C ASN A 793 -1.76 -5.51 -29.88
N THR A 794 -0.74 -4.69 -29.54
CA THR A 794 0.30 -4.26 -30.49
C THR A 794 1.43 -5.29 -30.65
N LEU A 795 1.53 -6.29 -29.76
CA LEU A 795 2.60 -7.29 -29.77
C LEU A 795 2.40 -8.32 -30.90
N PRO A 796 3.50 -8.87 -31.47
CA PRO A 796 3.42 -9.92 -32.47
C PRO A 796 2.78 -11.19 -31.90
N GLU A 797 1.89 -11.79 -32.70
CA GLU A 797 1.26 -13.09 -32.45
C GLU A 797 2.32 -14.18 -32.21
N TYR A 798 2.06 -15.10 -31.29
CA TYR A 798 2.98 -16.22 -31.07
C TYR A 798 2.99 -17.18 -32.27
N SER A 799 4.16 -17.38 -32.86
CA SER A 799 4.37 -18.37 -33.91
C SER A 799 4.17 -19.80 -33.40
N VAL A 800 3.91 -20.74 -34.31
CA VAL A 800 3.81 -22.16 -33.94
C VAL A 800 5.10 -22.65 -33.29
N GLN A 801 6.26 -22.19 -33.78
CA GLN A 801 7.59 -22.56 -33.26
C GLN A 801 7.85 -22.01 -31.84
N GLN A 802 7.24 -20.89 -31.45
CA GLN A 802 7.37 -20.36 -30.09
C GLN A 802 6.53 -21.12 -29.07
N LEU A 803 5.42 -21.74 -29.52
CA LEU A 803 4.42 -22.43 -28.72
C LEU A 803 4.64 -23.96 -28.65
N ASP A 804 5.08 -24.55 -29.75
CA ASP A 804 5.28 -26.00 -29.86
C ASP A 804 6.43 -26.49 -28.97
N PHE A 805 6.43 -27.78 -28.65
CA PHE A 805 7.54 -28.45 -27.99
C PHE A 805 7.91 -29.70 -28.78
N PRO A 806 8.85 -29.61 -29.75
CA PRO A 806 9.08 -30.66 -30.74
C PRO A 806 9.30 -32.06 -30.14
N GLY A 807 8.44 -32.99 -30.56
CA GLY A 807 8.45 -34.37 -30.11
C GLY A 807 7.80 -34.61 -28.73
N VAL A 808 7.21 -33.60 -28.09
CA VAL A 808 6.38 -33.77 -26.88
C VAL A 808 4.92 -33.54 -27.25
N GLU A 809 4.09 -34.56 -27.03
CA GLU A 809 2.64 -34.50 -27.32
C GLU A 809 1.82 -34.82 -26.06
N ILE A 810 0.71 -34.12 -25.85
CA ILE A 810 -0.25 -34.49 -24.79
C ILE A 810 -1.30 -35.44 -25.39
N ALA A 811 -1.44 -36.62 -24.80
CA ALA A 811 -2.33 -37.69 -25.28
C ALA A 811 -3.67 -37.76 -24.52
N ASP A 812 -3.69 -37.44 -23.23
CA ASP A 812 -4.90 -37.38 -22.39
C ASP A 812 -4.72 -36.36 -21.28
N ILE A 813 -5.81 -35.64 -20.95
CA ILE A 813 -5.91 -34.82 -19.74
C ILE A 813 -7.24 -35.04 -19.05
N ARG A 814 -7.17 -35.25 -17.74
CA ARG A 814 -8.35 -35.48 -16.89
C ARG A 814 -8.12 -34.97 -15.48
N VAL A 815 -9.20 -34.61 -14.81
CA VAL A 815 -9.21 -34.26 -13.39
C VAL A 815 -9.96 -35.32 -12.62
N THR A 816 -9.41 -35.74 -11.48
CA THR A 816 -10.03 -36.72 -10.59
C THR A 816 -10.25 -36.14 -9.21
N THR A 817 -11.50 -36.17 -8.75
CA THR A 817 -11.92 -35.84 -7.38
C THR A 817 -12.25 -37.15 -6.66
N ALA A 818 -11.87 -37.30 -5.39
CA ALA A 818 -12.02 -38.56 -4.67
C ALA A 818 -13.49 -39.05 -4.62
N ASN A 819 -13.72 -40.31 -4.99
CA ASN A 819 -15.05 -40.96 -5.06
C ASN A 819 -16.05 -40.27 -6.02
N GLN A 820 -15.59 -39.54 -7.02
CA GLN A 820 -16.43 -38.81 -7.98
C GLN A 820 -16.08 -39.16 -9.43
N PRO A 821 -17.01 -38.93 -10.39
CA PRO A 821 -16.70 -39.04 -11.82
C PRO A 821 -15.54 -38.12 -12.23
N PRO A 822 -14.74 -38.51 -13.25
CA PRO A 822 -13.69 -37.64 -13.77
C PRO A 822 -14.28 -36.34 -14.35
N ASN A 823 -13.43 -35.31 -14.44
CA ASN A 823 -13.75 -33.98 -14.99
C ASN A 823 -14.92 -33.26 -14.27
N ASN A 824 -15.22 -33.66 -13.03
CA ASN A 824 -16.18 -33.00 -12.16
C ASN A 824 -15.49 -32.45 -10.91
N LEU A 825 -15.63 -31.14 -10.73
CA LEU A 825 -15.18 -30.40 -9.56
C LEU A 825 -16.38 -30.04 -8.68
N TYR A 826 -16.12 -29.91 -7.38
CA TYR A 826 -17.15 -29.70 -6.37
C TYR A 826 -16.77 -28.58 -5.42
N THR A 827 -17.70 -27.64 -5.25
CA THR A 827 -17.59 -26.48 -4.37
C THR A 827 -18.72 -26.47 -3.35
N PHE A 828 -18.45 -25.89 -2.18
CA PHE A 828 -19.39 -25.84 -1.05
C PHE A 828 -19.04 -24.67 -0.12
N TRP A 829 -19.91 -24.38 0.86
CA TRP A 829 -19.61 -23.39 1.90
C TRP A 829 -18.84 -24.03 3.05
N ASN A 830 -17.79 -23.37 3.53
CA ASN A 830 -17.02 -23.81 4.68
C ASN A 830 -17.08 -22.76 5.80
N LYS A 831 -17.35 -23.21 7.04
CA LYS A 831 -17.29 -22.38 8.24
C LYS A 831 -15.93 -22.52 8.92
N SER A 832 -15.26 -21.39 9.14
CA SER A 832 -13.95 -21.29 9.76
C SER A 832 -13.92 -20.26 10.87
N ASP A 833 -13.08 -20.49 11.88
CA ASP A 833 -12.91 -19.62 13.04
C ASP A 833 -11.54 -18.90 12.97
N ILE A 834 -11.54 -17.59 13.23
CA ILE A 834 -10.36 -16.72 13.40
C ILE A 834 -10.37 -16.07 14.79
N ASP A 835 -9.21 -15.68 15.30
CA ASP A 835 -9.08 -15.02 16.61
C ASP A 835 -8.84 -13.51 16.45
N LEU A 836 -9.71 -12.68 17.03
CA LEU A 836 -9.57 -11.22 17.00
C LEU A 836 -8.82 -10.66 18.22
N SER A 837 -8.40 -11.53 19.14
CA SER A 837 -7.82 -11.13 20.44
C SER A 837 -6.64 -10.17 20.32
N ARG A 838 -5.80 -10.30 19.29
CA ARG A 838 -4.60 -9.47 19.06
C ARG A 838 -4.94 -8.03 18.62
N GLY A 839 -6.04 -7.81 17.90
CA GLY A 839 -6.46 -6.50 17.38
C GLY A 839 -7.53 -5.79 18.22
N LEU A 840 -8.14 -6.47 19.20
CA LEU A 840 -9.26 -5.93 19.99
C LEU A 840 -8.79 -5.04 21.16
N ASP A 841 -8.30 -3.84 20.86
CA ASP A 841 -7.71 -2.89 21.82
C ASP A 841 -8.54 -2.65 23.11
N PHE A 842 -7.82 -2.64 24.25
CA PHE A 842 -8.35 -2.40 25.60
C PHE A 842 -9.41 -3.43 26.05
N THR A 843 -9.19 -4.70 25.76
CA THR A 843 -10.01 -5.82 26.27
C THR A 843 -9.18 -6.87 27.04
N PRO A 844 -9.81 -7.69 27.91
CA PRO A 844 -9.12 -8.79 28.57
C PRO A 844 -8.48 -9.77 27.58
N ARG A 845 -7.39 -10.42 28.01
CA ARG A 845 -6.62 -11.40 27.20
C ARG A 845 -7.36 -12.73 27.01
N GLY A 846 -6.75 -13.62 26.21
CA GLY A 846 -7.34 -14.88 25.76
C GLY A 846 -8.14 -14.71 24.45
N PRO A 847 -8.40 -15.81 23.74
CA PRO A 847 -8.97 -15.80 22.39
C PRO A 847 -10.39 -15.20 22.37
N VAL A 848 -10.70 -14.47 21.31
CA VAL A 848 -12.03 -13.93 21.01
C VAL A 848 -12.35 -14.39 19.59
N LEU A 849 -12.94 -15.58 19.50
CA LEU A 849 -13.14 -16.28 18.23
C LEU A 849 -14.32 -15.70 17.46
N VAL A 850 -14.16 -15.60 16.15
CA VAL A 850 -15.19 -15.16 15.22
C VAL A 850 -15.27 -16.14 14.07
N ARG A 851 -16.50 -16.57 13.76
CA ARG A 851 -16.81 -17.62 12.78
C ARG A 851 -17.35 -16.98 11.51
N PHE A 852 -16.67 -17.19 10.38
CA PHE A 852 -17.11 -16.72 9.07
C PHE A 852 -17.39 -17.91 8.14
N THR A 853 -18.21 -17.66 7.13
CA THR A 853 -18.51 -18.65 6.07
C THR A 853 -17.88 -18.16 4.76
N HIS A 854 -17.07 -19.00 4.14
CA HIS A 854 -16.39 -18.72 2.88
C HIS A 854 -16.63 -19.86 1.87
N LEU A 855 -16.38 -19.61 0.58
CA LEU A 855 -16.38 -20.67 -0.43
C LEU A 855 -15.22 -21.64 -0.15
N ASN A 856 -15.38 -22.91 -0.52
CA ASN A 856 -14.29 -23.88 -0.54
C ASN A 856 -14.55 -24.94 -1.63
N HIS A 857 -13.56 -25.77 -1.93
CA HIS A 857 -13.66 -26.87 -2.88
C HIS A 857 -13.16 -28.19 -2.30
N THR A 858 -13.57 -29.30 -2.90
CA THR A 858 -12.98 -30.61 -2.60
C THR A 858 -11.61 -30.71 -3.27
N ASP A 859 -10.62 -31.30 -2.60
CA ASP A 859 -9.30 -31.55 -3.18
C ASP A 859 -9.41 -32.47 -4.40
N PHE A 860 -8.69 -32.12 -5.47
CA PHE A 860 -8.65 -32.84 -6.74
C PHE A 860 -7.22 -32.95 -7.28
N THR A 861 -7.02 -33.87 -8.21
CA THR A 861 -5.73 -34.14 -8.85
C THR A 861 -5.84 -34.00 -10.37
N TYR A 862 -4.92 -33.25 -10.98
CA TYR A 862 -4.71 -33.26 -12.43
C TYR A 862 -3.92 -34.50 -12.82
N ILE A 863 -4.37 -35.19 -13.88
CA ILE A 863 -3.64 -36.31 -14.50
C ILE A 863 -3.42 -35.93 -15.96
N VAL A 864 -2.15 -35.87 -16.37
CA VAL A 864 -1.71 -35.53 -17.72
C VAL A 864 -0.88 -36.68 -18.27
N VAL A 865 -1.30 -37.26 -19.40
CA VAL A 865 -0.54 -38.28 -20.11
C VAL A 865 0.16 -37.61 -21.29
N ALA A 866 1.49 -37.56 -21.26
CA ALA A 866 2.31 -36.94 -22.29
C ALA A 866 3.30 -37.94 -22.89
N ASN A 867 3.50 -37.91 -24.21
CA ASN A 867 4.43 -38.77 -24.93
C ASN A 867 5.64 -37.95 -25.40
N ASN A 868 6.84 -38.33 -24.97
CA ASN A 868 8.09 -37.78 -25.47
C ASN A 868 8.68 -38.71 -26.53
N ARG A 869 8.52 -38.37 -27.80
CA ARG A 869 9.05 -39.09 -28.96
C ARG A 869 10.54 -38.84 -29.21
N ASN A 870 11.21 -38.01 -28.40
CA ASN A 870 12.66 -37.82 -28.49
C ASN A 870 13.40 -39.00 -27.85
N ASN A 871 14.60 -39.31 -28.36
CA ASN A 871 15.48 -40.34 -27.80
C ASN A 871 16.18 -39.94 -26.48
N SER A 872 15.89 -38.77 -25.94
CA SER A 872 16.49 -38.24 -24.71
C SER A 872 15.43 -37.63 -23.77
N PRO A 873 15.68 -37.62 -22.44
CA PRO A 873 14.82 -36.92 -21.51
C PRO A 873 14.74 -35.42 -21.85
N LYS A 874 13.53 -34.87 -21.81
CA LYS A 874 13.24 -33.45 -22.04
C LYS A 874 12.70 -32.83 -20.76
N ARG A 875 13.04 -31.58 -20.48
CA ARG A 875 12.45 -30.82 -19.37
C ARG A 875 11.39 -29.89 -19.93
N GLY A 876 10.19 -29.90 -19.34
CA GLY A 876 9.09 -29.03 -19.75
C GLY A 876 8.50 -28.27 -18.57
N THR A 877 7.78 -27.18 -18.86
CA THR A 877 6.96 -26.48 -17.88
C THR A 877 5.49 -26.78 -18.16
N VAL A 878 4.82 -27.46 -17.23
CA VAL A 878 3.37 -27.64 -17.26
C VAL A 878 2.72 -26.31 -16.86
N ARG A 879 1.80 -25.82 -17.70
CA ARG A 879 1.02 -24.61 -17.49
C ARG A 879 -0.46 -24.98 -17.58
N ILE A 880 -1.21 -24.74 -16.51
CA ILE A 880 -2.63 -25.12 -16.40
C ILE A 880 -3.47 -23.85 -16.32
N PHE A 881 -4.46 -23.74 -17.20
CA PHE A 881 -5.43 -22.64 -17.23
C PHE A 881 -6.87 -23.16 -17.27
N MET A 882 -7.82 -22.35 -16.82
CA MET A 882 -9.24 -22.65 -16.88
C MET A 882 -10.03 -21.41 -17.31
N ALA A 883 -11.02 -21.57 -18.20
CA ALA A 883 -11.89 -20.49 -18.64
C ALA A 883 -13.36 -20.93 -18.74
N PRO A 884 -14.34 -20.04 -18.56
CA PRO A 884 -15.73 -20.30 -18.91
C PRO A 884 -15.85 -20.63 -20.41
N ARG A 885 -16.68 -21.62 -20.74
CA ARG A 885 -16.90 -22.03 -22.14
C ARG A 885 -17.91 -21.15 -22.88
N VAL A 886 -18.87 -20.57 -22.14
CA VAL A 886 -19.99 -19.79 -22.68
C VAL A 886 -20.10 -18.42 -22.02
N ASP A 887 -20.62 -17.47 -22.80
CA ASP A 887 -20.89 -16.10 -22.38
C ASP A 887 -22.21 -15.94 -21.62
N GLU A 888 -22.59 -14.70 -21.31
CA GLU A 888 -23.81 -14.32 -20.60
C GLU A 888 -25.10 -14.85 -21.24
N ARG A 889 -25.06 -15.11 -22.55
CA ARG A 889 -26.19 -15.53 -23.38
C ARG A 889 -26.21 -17.04 -23.57
N GLY A 890 -25.25 -17.76 -22.99
CA GLY A 890 -25.03 -19.19 -23.21
C GLY A 890 -24.37 -19.51 -24.56
N LEU A 891 -23.81 -18.52 -25.26
CA LEU A 891 -23.13 -18.73 -26.54
C LEU A 891 -21.64 -19.01 -26.32
N PRO A 892 -20.99 -19.89 -27.11
CA PRO A 892 -19.55 -20.13 -27.00
C PRO A 892 -18.73 -18.86 -27.21
N PHE A 893 -17.69 -18.67 -26.40
CA PHE A 893 -16.75 -17.56 -26.61
C PHE A 893 -15.92 -17.75 -27.89
N THR A 894 -15.62 -16.65 -28.57
CA THR A 894 -14.50 -16.60 -29.52
C THR A 894 -13.17 -16.64 -28.75
N PHE A 895 -12.10 -17.16 -29.35
CA PHE A 895 -10.79 -17.23 -28.70
C PHE A 895 -10.31 -15.87 -28.21
N ARG A 896 -10.50 -14.81 -29.02
CA ARG A 896 -10.13 -13.43 -28.65
C ARG A 896 -10.80 -12.96 -27.36
N GLN A 897 -12.01 -13.45 -27.06
CA GLN A 897 -12.72 -13.15 -25.81
C GLN A 897 -12.30 -14.12 -24.69
N GLN A 898 -12.24 -15.42 -24.99
CA GLN A 898 -11.94 -16.47 -24.00
C GLN A 898 -10.52 -16.33 -23.42
N LYS A 899 -9.54 -15.88 -24.21
CA LYS A 899 -8.15 -15.72 -23.75
C LYS A 899 -8.02 -14.80 -22.52
N ASN A 900 -8.81 -13.73 -22.45
CA ASN A 900 -8.79 -12.78 -21.33
C ASN A 900 -9.52 -13.31 -20.09
N LEU A 901 -10.21 -14.46 -20.21
CA LEU A 901 -10.87 -15.19 -19.12
C LEU A 901 -10.10 -16.46 -18.72
N MET A 902 -8.91 -16.69 -19.30
CA MET A 902 -8.02 -17.81 -18.92
C MET A 902 -7.38 -17.50 -17.56
N MET A 903 -7.90 -18.15 -16.52
CA MET A 903 -7.37 -18.08 -15.17
C MET A 903 -6.22 -19.09 -15.04
N GLU A 904 -5.02 -18.64 -14.65
CA GLU A 904 -3.92 -19.53 -14.28
C GLU A 904 -4.34 -20.36 -13.06
N MET A 905 -4.05 -21.66 -13.11
CA MET A 905 -4.43 -22.63 -12.08
C MET A 905 -3.21 -23.27 -11.41
N ASP A 906 -2.15 -23.51 -12.18
CA ASP A 906 -0.86 -24.03 -11.70
C ASP A 906 0.22 -23.89 -12.79
N LYS A 907 1.48 -23.80 -12.36
CA LYS A 907 2.67 -23.72 -13.21
C LYS A 907 3.87 -24.37 -12.54
N PHE A 908 4.42 -25.44 -13.13
CA PHE A 908 5.50 -26.22 -12.53
C PHE A 908 6.37 -26.95 -13.57
N SER A 909 7.65 -27.19 -13.27
CA SER A 909 8.55 -27.95 -14.14
C SER A 909 8.42 -29.46 -13.96
N VAL A 910 8.57 -30.22 -15.04
CA VAL A 910 8.60 -31.69 -15.06
C VAL A 910 9.74 -32.21 -15.93
N MET A 911 10.25 -33.40 -15.59
CA MET A 911 11.13 -34.19 -16.47
C MET A 911 10.30 -35.23 -17.21
N LEU A 912 10.45 -35.28 -18.53
CA LEU A 912 9.78 -36.20 -19.44
C LEU A 912 10.79 -37.20 -19.99
N ASN A 913 10.73 -38.45 -19.54
CA ASN A 913 11.55 -39.53 -20.07
C ASN A 913 11.06 -39.92 -21.49
N PRO A 914 11.90 -40.52 -22.35
CA PRO A 914 11.46 -41.05 -23.64
C PRO A 914 10.26 -42.01 -23.49
N GLY A 915 9.27 -41.88 -24.38
CA GLY A 915 8.00 -42.60 -24.34
C GLY A 915 6.91 -41.91 -23.51
N GLN A 916 5.96 -42.70 -23.01
CA GLN A 916 4.80 -42.20 -22.27
C GLN A 916 5.15 -41.85 -20.81
N ASN A 917 4.75 -40.66 -20.39
CA ASN A 917 4.86 -40.15 -19.03
C ASN A 917 3.45 -39.87 -18.49
N THR A 918 3.18 -40.24 -17.24
CA THR A 918 1.96 -39.85 -16.53
C THR A 918 2.33 -38.88 -15.42
N ILE A 919 1.95 -37.63 -15.57
CA ILE A 919 2.15 -36.57 -14.57
C ILE A 919 0.90 -36.53 -13.70
N GLN A 920 1.09 -36.54 -12.38
CA GLN A 920 0.03 -36.32 -11.40
C GLN A 920 0.38 -35.08 -10.58
N ARG A 921 -0.60 -34.23 -10.32
CA ARG A 921 -0.41 -32.97 -9.59
C ARG A 921 -1.63 -32.66 -8.73
N SER A 922 -1.44 -32.49 -7.43
CA SER A 922 -2.54 -32.12 -6.52
C SER A 922 -2.87 -30.64 -6.65
N SER A 923 -4.16 -30.32 -6.59
CA SER A 923 -4.66 -28.94 -6.42
C SER A 923 -4.09 -28.22 -5.20
N THR A 924 -3.64 -28.95 -4.17
CA THR A 924 -3.00 -28.40 -2.96
C THR A 924 -1.54 -28.00 -3.15
N GLU A 925 -0.93 -28.31 -4.29
CA GLU A 925 0.47 -27.98 -4.61
C GLU A 925 0.61 -26.76 -5.55
N SER A 926 -0.51 -26.12 -5.90
CA SER A 926 -0.54 -25.07 -6.92
C SER A 926 0.46 -23.94 -6.64
N SER A 927 1.23 -23.55 -7.66
CA SER A 927 2.15 -22.41 -7.58
C SER A 927 1.46 -21.05 -7.59
N LEU A 928 0.13 -21.00 -7.61
CA LEU A 928 -0.68 -19.79 -7.44
C LEU A 928 -1.04 -19.52 -5.97
N THR A 929 -1.28 -20.55 -5.17
CA THR A 929 -2.02 -20.42 -3.91
C THR A 929 -1.15 -20.57 -2.66
N ILE A 930 -1.70 -20.10 -1.53
CA ILE A 930 -1.23 -20.43 -0.19
C ILE A 930 -2.31 -21.22 0.59
N PRO A 931 -1.91 -22.22 1.41
CA PRO A 931 -2.83 -22.93 2.29
C PRO A 931 -3.61 -22.03 3.25
N PHE A 932 -4.77 -22.49 3.70
CA PHE A 932 -5.59 -21.78 4.68
C PHE A 932 -4.79 -21.49 5.97
N GLU A 933 -3.95 -22.43 6.42
CA GLU A 933 -3.07 -22.34 7.60
C GLU A 933 -1.84 -21.43 7.39
N ARG A 934 -1.76 -20.71 6.27
CA ARG A 934 -0.87 -19.56 6.07
C ARG A 934 -1.65 -18.25 6.01
N THR A 935 -2.82 -18.25 5.39
CA THR A 935 -3.71 -17.08 5.27
C THR A 935 -4.29 -16.65 6.63
N PHE A 936 -4.69 -17.62 7.47
CA PHE A 936 -5.48 -17.41 8.69
C PHE A 936 -4.80 -18.00 9.94
N ARG A 937 -3.48 -17.85 10.06
CA ARG A 937 -2.69 -18.52 11.10
C ARG A 937 -2.35 -17.60 12.26
N ASN A 938 -2.80 -17.99 13.46
CA ASN A 938 -2.17 -17.49 14.68
C ASN A 938 -0.72 -18.02 14.76
N VAL A 939 0.23 -17.09 14.65
CA VAL A 939 1.68 -17.36 14.62
C VAL A 939 2.20 -17.97 15.93
N ASP A 940 1.49 -17.77 17.04
CA ASP A 940 1.94 -18.15 18.38
C ASP A 940 1.69 -19.62 18.77
N GLU A 941 0.68 -20.29 18.19
CA GLU A 941 0.20 -21.60 18.68
C GLU A 941 0.94 -22.82 18.12
N ASN A 942 1.39 -22.79 16.86
CA ASN A 942 1.76 -24.01 16.12
C ASN A 942 3.14 -23.97 15.42
N ARG A 943 4.13 -23.31 16.03
CA ARG A 943 5.47 -23.08 15.44
C ARG A 943 6.39 -24.31 15.49
N PRO A 944 6.88 -24.83 14.34
CA PRO A 944 7.91 -25.87 14.32
C PRO A 944 9.20 -25.41 15.00
N ILE A 945 9.87 -26.32 15.71
CA ILE A 945 11.02 -25.96 16.56
C ILE A 945 12.31 -25.76 15.73
N SER A 946 12.45 -26.45 14.59
CA SER A 946 13.54 -26.26 13.61
C SER A 946 13.35 -27.12 12.36
N GLY A 947 13.92 -26.70 11.21
CA GLY A 947 14.01 -27.48 9.97
C GLY A 947 13.44 -26.73 8.77
N ASP A 948 13.40 -27.38 7.60
CA ASP A 948 12.82 -26.81 6.38
C ASP A 948 11.33 -26.47 6.55
N SER A 949 10.62 -27.24 7.40
CA SER A 949 9.26 -26.95 7.84
C SER A 949 9.11 -25.65 8.62
N LEU A 950 10.18 -25.17 9.30
CA LEU A 950 10.19 -23.85 9.93
C LEU A 950 10.44 -22.74 8.90
N GLU A 951 11.20 -23.00 7.82
CA GLU A 951 11.42 -22.02 6.75
C GLU A 951 10.19 -21.87 5.86
N GLN A 952 9.48 -22.97 5.55
CA GLN A 952 8.14 -22.95 4.94
C GLN A 952 7.07 -22.30 5.85
N PHE A 953 7.19 -22.41 7.17
CA PHE A 953 6.26 -21.80 8.13
C PHE A 953 6.38 -20.27 8.20
N ASN A 954 7.57 -19.70 8.08
CA ASN A 954 7.79 -18.29 8.45
C ASN A 954 7.46 -17.26 7.34
N PHE A 955 7.20 -17.64 6.06
CA PHE A 955 7.67 -16.80 4.94
C PHE A 955 6.74 -16.27 3.84
N CYS A 956 5.48 -16.70 3.74
CA CYS A 956 4.60 -16.29 2.63
C CYS A 956 3.21 -15.89 3.10
N GLY A 957 2.98 -14.57 3.22
CA GLY A 957 1.65 -13.96 3.37
C GLY A 957 1.03 -13.50 2.04
N CYS A 958 1.86 -13.26 1.02
CA CYS A 958 1.38 -13.05 -0.35
C CYS A 958 1.09 -14.41 -0.99
N GLY A 959 -0.14 -14.60 -1.44
CA GLY A 959 -0.55 -15.68 -2.35
C GLY A 959 -2.07 -15.77 -2.44
N TRP A 960 -2.61 -16.36 -3.51
CA TRP A 960 -4.06 -16.50 -3.65
C TRP A 960 -4.60 -17.50 -2.60
N PRO A 961 -5.75 -17.25 -1.94
CA PRO A 961 -6.30 -18.21 -0.98
C PRO A 961 -6.67 -19.54 -1.66
N GLN A 962 -6.16 -20.67 -1.13
CA GLN A 962 -6.45 -22.01 -1.66
C GLN A 962 -7.96 -22.28 -1.83
N HIS A 963 -8.78 -21.84 -0.88
CA HIS A 963 -10.24 -22.09 -0.90
C HIS A 963 -10.98 -21.38 -2.05
N LEU A 964 -10.30 -20.50 -2.81
CA LEU A 964 -10.78 -19.85 -4.03
C LEU A 964 -9.93 -20.19 -5.27
N LEU A 965 -9.20 -21.31 -5.25
CA LEU A 965 -8.44 -21.79 -6.41
C LEU A 965 -9.34 -21.89 -7.65
N ILE A 966 -10.53 -22.50 -7.49
CA ILE A 966 -11.54 -22.66 -8.54
C ILE A 966 -12.76 -21.73 -8.29
N PRO A 967 -13.47 -21.29 -9.35
CA PRO A 967 -14.71 -20.53 -9.22
C PRO A 967 -15.81 -21.28 -8.48
N LYS A 968 -16.82 -20.58 -7.96
CA LYS A 968 -18.00 -21.19 -7.32
C LYS A 968 -18.72 -22.21 -8.20
N GLY A 969 -18.86 -21.96 -9.49
CA GLY A 969 -19.71 -22.79 -10.38
C GLY A 969 -21.20 -22.64 -10.08
N SER A 970 -22.01 -23.64 -10.46
CA SER A 970 -23.47 -23.57 -10.34
C SER A 970 -24.08 -24.87 -9.80
N LYS A 971 -25.30 -24.79 -9.22
CA LYS A 971 -26.04 -25.97 -8.74
C LYS A 971 -26.43 -26.95 -9.86
N ALA A 972 -26.46 -26.49 -11.11
CA ALA A 972 -26.73 -27.31 -12.29
C ALA A 972 -25.45 -27.83 -12.97
N GLY A 973 -24.28 -27.56 -12.37
CA GLY A 973 -22.99 -27.62 -13.04
C GLY A 973 -22.71 -26.34 -13.84
N PHE A 974 -21.47 -25.88 -13.86
CA PHE A 974 -21.02 -24.78 -14.71
C PHE A 974 -19.91 -25.28 -15.65
N PRO A 975 -20.08 -25.18 -16.98
CA PRO A 975 -19.14 -25.76 -17.95
C PRO A 975 -17.92 -24.85 -18.16
N MET A 976 -16.74 -25.43 -17.93
CA MET A 976 -15.45 -24.77 -18.10
C MET A 976 -14.58 -25.57 -19.08
N ASP A 977 -13.72 -24.88 -19.82
CA ASP A 977 -12.63 -25.52 -20.54
C ASP A 977 -11.37 -25.49 -19.67
N LEU A 978 -10.80 -26.68 -19.41
CA LEU A 978 -9.51 -26.86 -18.77
C LEU A 978 -8.46 -27.02 -19.86
N PHE A 979 -7.50 -26.10 -19.90
CA PHE A 979 -6.39 -26.08 -20.84
C PHE A 979 -5.09 -26.46 -20.12
N ILE A 980 -4.29 -27.32 -20.76
CA ILE A 980 -2.95 -27.68 -20.28
C ILE A 980 -1.97 -27.58 -21.44
N MET A 981 -0.84 -26.92 -21.20
CA MET A 981 0.30 -26.83 -22.09
C MET A 981 1.55 -27.39 -21.41
N ILE A 982 2.43 -28.05 -22.16
CA ILE A 982 3.81 -28.33 -21.73
C ILE A 982 4.75 -27.54 -22.64
N SER A 983 5.29 -26.42 -22.17
CA SER A 983 6.29 -25.62 -22.92
C SER A 983 7.71 -26.17 -22.75
N ASP A 984 8.58 -25.92 -23.73
CA ASP A 984 10.01 -26.25 -23.64
C ASP A 984 10.67 -25.39 -22.54
N TYR A 985 11.22 -26.06 -21.52
CA TYR A 985 11.85 -25.40 -20.38
C TYR A 985 13.04 -24.52 -20.78
N THR A 986 13.72 -24.79 -21.90
CA THR A 986 14.84 -23.95 -22.35
C THR A 986 14.43 -22.50 -22.65
N GLY A 987 13.20 -22.28 -23.11
CA GLY A 987 12.62 -20.94 -23.30
C GLY A 987 11.90 -20.38 -22.08
N ASP A 988 11.76 -21.17 -21.01
CA ASP A 988 11.09 -20.78 -19.76
C ASP A 988 12.08 -20.51 -18.62
N ALA A 989 13.29 -21.08 -18.69
CA ALA A 989 14.27 -21.07 -17.62
C ALA A 989 14.78 -19.66 -17.29
N VAL A 990 14.95 -19.40 -15.99
CA VAL A 990 15.63 -18.21 -15.47
C VAL A 990 16.81 -18.66 -14.63
N GLU A 991 18.02 -18.30 -15.06
CA GLU A 991 19.25 -18.64 -14.35
C GLU A 991 19.37 -17.83 -13.05
N GLN A 992 19.26 -18.54 -11.92
CA GLN A 992 19.46 -18.04 -10.57
C GLN A 992 19.69 -19.22 -9.62
N GLU A 993 20.34 -18.98 -8.48
CA GLU A 993 20.48 -19.97 -7.41
C GLU A 993 19.10 -20.46 -6.95
N GLU A 994 18.97 -21.76 -6.62
CA GLU A 994 17.72 -22.27 -6.07
C GLU A 994 17.33 -21.52 -4.78
N SER A 995 16.06 -21.08 -4.73
CA SER A 995 15.53 -20.39 -3.57
C SER A 995 15.48 -21.32 -2.36
N SER A 996 16.18 -20.92 -1.29
CA SER A 996 15.99 -21.46 0.06
C SER A 996 14.80 -20.76 0.70
N GLY A 997 13.72 -21.50 0.95
CA GLY A 997 12.50 -20.99 1.58
C GLY A 997 11.22 -21.38 0.82
N CYS A 998 10.19 -20.54 0.97
CA CYS A 998 8.89 -20.71 0.33
C CYS A 998 8.99 -20.52 -1.21
N LYS A 999 8.54 -21.53 -1.96
CA LYS A 999 8.41 -21.51 -3.43
C LYS A 999 6.94 -21.39 -3.89
N ASP A 1000 6.02 -21.37 -2.95
CA ASP A 1000 4.57 -21.44 -3.18
C ASP A 1000 4.02 -20.04 -3.51
N ALA A 1001 2.90 -19.97 -4.23
CA ALA A 1001 2.29 -18.72 -4.74
C ALA A 1001 3.16 -17.82 -5.65
N ALA A 1002 4.24 -18.36 -6.23
CA ALA A 1002 5.14 -17.62 -7.11
C ALA A 1002 4.47 -17.02 -8.36
N SER A 1003 3.32 -17.55 -8.83
CA SER A 1003 2.65 -17.01 -10.02
C SER A 1003 2.21 -15.55 -9.88
N PHE A 1004 1.66 -15.14 -8.71
CA PHE A 1004 1.24 -13.76 -8.43
C PHE A 1004 2.22 -12.98 -7.53
N CYS A 1005 3.07 -13.67 -6.78
CA CYS A 1005 3.94 -13.06 -5.77
C CYS A 1005 5.44 -13.13 -6.10
N GLY A 1006 5.80 -13.69 -7.27
CA GLY A 1006 7.18 -13.89 -7.70
C GLY A 1006 8.01 -14.72 -6.70
N LEU A 1007 9.32 -14.48 -6.67
CA LEU A 1007 10.20 -15.00 -5.63
C LEU A 1007 10.84 -13.83 -4.88
N ARG A 1008 10.75 -13.85 -3.54
CA ARG A 1008 11.30 -12.79 -2.69
C ARG A 1008 12.82 -12.67 -2.86
N ASP A 1009 13.29 -11.45 -3.08
CA ASP A 1009 14.69 -11.09 -3.33
C ASP A 1009 15.35 -11.83 -4.52
N ARG A 1010 14.55 -12.29 -5.49
CA ARG A 1010 14.96 -13.11 -6.64
C ARG A 1010 14.20 -12.68 -7.91
N LYS A 1011 14.57 -13.24 -9.08
CA LYS A 1011 13.85 -13.02 -10.34
C LYS A 1011 12.57 -13.86 -10.39
N TYR A 1012 11.56 -13.38 -11.11
CA TYR A 1012 10.35 -14.15 -11.42
C TYR A 1012 10.75 -15.47 -12.12
N PRO A 1013 10.25 -16.65 -11.69
CA PRO A 1013 10.86 -17.94 -12.02
C PRO A 1013 10.45 -18.51 -13.40
N ASP A 1014 10.09 -17.65 -14.35
CA ASP A 1014 9.57 -18.00 -15.67
C ASP A 1014 9.90 -16.86 -16.66
N ALA A 1015 10.76 -17.14 -17.65
CA ALA A 1015 11.24 -16.16 -18.61
C ALA A 1015 10.18 -15.70 -19.61
N ARG A 1016 9.05 -16.42 -19.72
CA ARG A 1016 7.94 -16.02 -20.59
C ARG A 1016 7.20 -14.80 -20.04
N PRO A 1017 6.51 -14.02 -20.89
CA PRO A 1017 5.53 -13.03 -20.44
C PRO A 1017 4.48 -13.65 -19.51
N MET A 1018 4.07 -12.90 -18.50
CA MET A 1018 3.05 -13.36 -17.56
C MET A 1018 1.70 -13.47 -18.28
N GLY A 1019 1.02 -14.62 -18.10
CA GLY A 1019 -0.17 -15.01 -18.87
C GLY A 1019 0.09 -15.82 -20.13
N TYR A 1020 1.36 -16.15 -20.46
CA TYR A 1020 1.69 -17.03 -21.58
C TYR A 1020 0.98 -18.40 -21.47
N PRO A 1021 0.29 -18.88 -22.53
CA PRO A 1021 0.33 -18.39 -23.91
C PRO A 1021 -0.83 -17.44 -24.34
N PHE A 1022 -1.64 -16.96 -23.40
CA PHE A 1022 -2.89 -16.23 -23.67
C PHE A 1022 -2.80 -14.70 -23.60
N ASP A 1023 -1.65 -14.15 -23.21
CA ASP A 1023 -1.46 -12.70 -23.08
C ASP A 1023 -1.52 -11.95 -24.44
N ARG A 1024 -1.33 -12.64 -25.57
CA ARG A 1024 -1.30 -12.04 -26.92
C ARG A 1024 -2.51 -12.38 -27.80
N ARG A 1025 -2.57 -11.75 -28.97
CA ARG A 1025 -3.57 -12.05 -30.01
C ARG A 1025 -3.42 -13.48 -30.56
N PRO A 1026 -4.53 -14.15 -30.96
CA PRO A 1026 -4.48 -15.41 -31.69
C PRO A 1026 -3.69 -15.29 -32.99
N ARG A 1027 -3.14 -16.41 -33.46
CA ARG A 1027 -2.64 -16.55 -34.83
C ARG A 1027 -3.77 -16.33 -35.84
N ALA A 1028 -3.46 -15.79 -37.02
CA ALA A 1028 -4.39 -15.74 -38.15
C ALA A 1028 -5.10 -17.10 -38.39
N GLY A 1029 -6.44 -17.08 -38.48
CA GLY A 1029 -7.27 -18.28 -38.66
C GLY A 1029 -7.65 -19.05 -37.38
N VAL A 1030 -7.30 -18.53 -36.19
CA VAL A 1030 -7.70 -19.11 -34.89
C VAL A 1030 -8.87 -18.32 -34.29
N ASP A 1031 -10.08 -18.83 -34.50
CA ASP A 1031 -11.33 -18.26 -34.00
C ASP A 1031 -11.79 -18.88 -32.67
N ASN A 1032 -11.34 -20.10 -32.35
CA ASN A 1032 -11.68 -20.84 -31.13
C ASN A 1032 -10.47 -21.56 -30.50
N LEU A 1033 -10.63 -22.00 -29.24
CA LEU A 1033 -9.57 -22.63 -28.45
C LEU A 1033 -9.03 -23.93 -29.07
N THR A 1034 -9.86 -24.72 -29.74
CA THR A 1034 -9.41 -25.96 -30.41
C THR A 1034 -8.46 -25.68 -31.57
N GLN A 1035 -8.66 -24.59 -32.32
CA GLN A 1035 -7.76 -24.15 -33.39
C GLN A 1035 -6.44 -23.56 -32.86
N PHE A 1036 -6.39 -23.14 -31.58
CA PHE A 1036 -5.17 -22.59 -30.98
C PHE A 1036 -4.13 -23.66 -30.63
N LEU A 1037 -4.56 -24.91 -30.45
CA LEU A 1037 -3.73 -25.99 -29.90
C LEU A 1037 -2.55 -26.36 -30.82
N THR A 1038 -1.42 -26.65 -30.21
CA THR A 1038 -0.26 -27.37 -30.78
C THR A 1038 -0.15 -28.76 -30.14
N GLY A 1039 0.74 -29.63 -30.62
CA GLY A 1039 0.81 -31.04 -30.15
C GLY A 1039 1.08 -31.18 -28.64
N ASN A 1040 1.82 -30.23 -28.07
CA ASN A 1040 2.12 -30.09 -26.65
C ASN A 1040 1.02 -29.38 -25.83
N MET A 1041 -0.18 -29.21 -26.38
CA MET A 1041 -1.36 -28.62 -25.71
C MET A 1041 -2.55 -29.57 -25.77
N ALA A 1042 -3.39 -29.53 -24.74
CA ALA A 1042 -4.67 -30.22 -24.72
C ALA A 1042 -5.75 -29.37 -24.03
N VAL A 1043 -7.00 -29.60 -24.40
CA VAL A 1043 -8.18 -29.03 -23.75
C VAL A 1043 -9.18 -30.14 -23.43
N THR A 1044 -9.82 -30.06 -22.27
CA THR A 1044 -10.93 -30.93 -21.90
C THR A 1044 -12.01 -30.12 -21.20
N THR A 1045 -13.27 -30.46 -21.41
CA THR A 1045 -14.38 -29.78 -20.73
C THR A 1045 -14.58 -30.41 -19.36
N ILE A 1046 -14.64 -29.57 -18.34
CA ILE A 1046 -14.93 -29.94 -16.96
C ILE A 1046 -16.21 -29.24 -16.49
N THR A 1047 -16.83 -29.77 -15.44
CA THR A 1047 -18.02 -29.18 -14.81
C THR A 1047 -17.73 -28.83 -13.35
N ILE A 1048 -18.02 -27.59 -12.95
CA ILE A 1048 -17.96 -27.16 -11.54
C ILE A 1048 -19.35 -27.19 -10.93
N ASN A 1049 -19.56 -28.09 -9.97
CA ASN A 1049 -20.84 -28.33 -9.31
C ASN A 1049 -20.86 -27.70 -7.92
N PHE A 1050 -21.73 -26.70 -7.74
CA PHE A 1050 -21.89 -26.02 -6.46
C PHE A 1050 -22.94 -26.70 -5.58
N THR A 1051 -22.52 -27.17 -4.41
CA THR A 1051 -23.40 -27.70 -3.36
C THR A 1051 -23.63 -26.64 -2.30
N ASP A 1052 -24.88 -26.24 -2.10
CA ASP A 1052 -25.27 -25.21 -1.12
C ASP A 1052 -25.41 -25.80 0.30
N SER A 1053 -24.39 -26.53 0.72
CA SER A 1053 -24.24 -27.09 2.06
C SER A 1053 -23.12 -26.36 2.80
N VAL A 1054 -23.26 -26.21 4.12
CA VAL A 1054 -22.27 -25.57 4.97
C VAL A 1054 -21.56 -26.63 5.81
N VAL A 1055 -20.26 -26.82 5.54
CA VAL A 1055 -19.41 -27.79 6.23
C VAL A 1055 -18.56 -27.06 7.28
N PRO A 1056 -18.52 -27.49 8.55
CA PRO A 1056 -17.56 -26.95 9.52
C PRO A 1056 -16.14 -27.44 9.19
N ARG A 1057 -15.14 -26.56 9.24
CA ARG A 1057 -13.74 -26.95 8.94
C ARG A 1057 -13.18 -27.87 10.03
N THR A 1058 -12.94 -29.13 9.68
CA THR A 1058 -12.18 -30.07 10.51
C THR A 1058 -10.72 -29.64 10.59
N ARG A 1059 -10.23 -29.27 11.79
CA ARG A 1059 -8.81 -28.95 12.01
C ARG A 1059 -7.93 -30.16 11.69
N SER A 1060 -7.13 -30.08 10.63
CA SER A 1060 -6.12 -31.09 10.27
C SER A 1060 -5.03 -31.16 11.35
N GLY A 1061 -5.21 -32.02 12.35
CA GLY A 1061 -4.27 -32.17 13.46
C GLY A 1061 -4.86 -32.71 14.77
N SER A 1062 -6.17 -32.58 15.00
CA SER A 1062 -6.84 -33.32 16.08
C SER A 1062 -7.42 -34.61 15.52
N MET A 1063 -6.96 -35.77 16.02
CA MET A 1063 -7.68 -37.02 15.80
C MET A 1063 -9.14 -36.90 16.24
N SER A 1064 -10.01 -37.56 15.49
CA SER A 1064 -11.42 -37.78 15.78
C SER A 1064 -11.72 -37.95 17.27
N ASN A 1065 -12.44 -36.99 17.85
CA ASN A 1065 -13.37 -37.24 18.94
C ASN A 1065 -14.77 -36.88 18.46
N THR A 1066 -15.42 -37.86 17.82
CA THR A 1066 -16.82 -37.81 17.44
C THR A 1066 -17.69 -37.73 18.70
N LEU A 1067 -18.13 -36.52 19.06
CA LEU A 1067 -19.27 -36.36 19.95
C LEU A 1067 -20.54 -36.47 19.11
N ASN A 1068 -21.07 -37.69 19.03
CA ASN A 1068 -22.44 -37.91 18.55
C ASN A 1068 -23.40 -37.19 19.50
N PHE A 1069 -24.13 -36.20 18.99
CA PHE A 1069 -25.36 -35.75 19.63
C PHE A 1069 -26.53 -36.53 19.04
N ALA A 1070 -27.33 -37.11 19.92
CA ALA A 1070 -28.65 -37.66 19.64
C ALA A 1070 -29.72 -36.58 19.87
#